data_AF-A0A7Y8FFR8-F1
#
_entry.id   AF-A0A7Y8FFR8-F1
#
_cell.length_a   1.000
_cell.length_b   1.000
_cell.length_c   1.000
_cell.angle_alpha   90.00
_cell.angle_beta   90.00
_cell.angle_gamma   90.00
#
_symmetry.space_group_name_H-M   'P 1'
#
loop_
_entity.id
_entity.type
_entity.pdbx_description
1 polymer ?
#
loop_
_entity_poly.entity_id
_entity_poly.type
_entity_poly.pdbx_seq_one_letter_code
_entity_poly.pdbx_strand_id
1 'polypeptide(L)'
;MKTHPSKAELPVLKPLSFAVLCALYSLVPIPALALDSNALPTNGQVIAGSGTIVSNGNVMTVHQGSDKLIATWDTFNIGSGAQVNFLQPGASSIALNRVTGSDGSQILGHLNANGQVFLINPSGVLFGAGSMVDVGGLVASSLDISNSDFMAGKNVFAGQGKGAVINQGTINAKDGGSVALLGSQVLNEGTVVARLGSVVLGGGEKITLDFNGDGLINLEVNDPAIGASVVNRGLLSANGGAVAMSARDSQAMLSNVVNNEGVIEARSLEQRNGRIILDGGSNGVVVNSGVLDVSGRNAGERGGNVTMTGQYVGLFDSGRINADGDIGGGTVLMGGDYQGGGNVHEADSTFMGQDARISANALSSGDGGKVILWSKDSTQFHGGISVSGAGSQGRGGLVETSGHALEITGIVDLSAVSGQGGTWLIDPFNINITKGASSGTSTGSPFTPNAGGSSNLSSATLNASLSEGAKILVCTSAGAGTSGDINVLDNVKGVGNATLTLQAHRNIVMTNTSISAADGKTLNVSLYSNFNNSGNGSVALSNATISTNGGNLTISGAVQPDQSWASTNVSNGTGISLSNGTRLTTKGGDVNLRGATSSTLAAGSTATAITISNSTIDAGGGNISLTALQASSTGTGDAFVLTGGSKLLTAGAGSITVDSTNLGSGNGTRIFSTSNTIAASGSGNVTLRGSVVSGSGVLVCSTAATSAQTLSVGDGTLTIEGNSGSGRGVFIASSGTGTVTLNAARGGDIFIDGSSDGDAGTTLNSTGTGSVINLSTASGDITLNGRAGPASSAAGLSIRSGASGPGNGVNILSGSGDISLQGTAQGSGAGIAFSATNAKGYNNVMTGAGGNITLNGSGGGAALSFDHGNNLLQVADGLLRLDLETPSGNYITHTDDVTTLTANGNGAVLISRGGLIHNGLLETASEPTRQYQQAQAVGGAWSQPLAPDYHLTAMGSAADDVNIDVVQTR
;
A
#
# COMPACT_ATOMS: atom_id res chain seq x y z
N MET A 1 17.38 14.95 42.60
CA MET A 1 18.67 14.62 43.27
C MET A 1 19.07 13.21 42.87
N LYS A 2 20.23 13.07 42.20
CA LYS A 2 21.24 11.97 42.22
C LYS A 2 20.72 10.51 42.21
N THR A 3 21.12 9.58 41.32
CA THR A 3 22.36 9.40 40.53
C THR A 3 22.20 8.22 39.53
N HIS A 4 22.86 8.36 38.36
CA HIS A 4 23.28 7.40 37.31
C HIS A 4 22.98 5.88 37.38
N PRO A 5 22.76 5.24 36.20
CA PRO A 5 23.30 3.92 35.92
C PRO A 5 24.44 4.01 34.88
N SER A 6 25.61 3.51 35.25
CA SER A 6 26.80 3.38 34.40
C SER A 6 27.07 1.92 34.07
N LYS A 7 27.65 1.73 32.88
CA LYS A 7 28.31 0.55 32.30
C LYS A 7 27.45 -0.38 31.46
N ALA A 8 27.60 -0.20 30.15
CA ALA A 8 27.46 -1.24 29.15
C ALA A 8 28.41 -2.40 29.50
N GLU A 9 27.83 -3.56 29.85
CA GLU A 9 28.56 -4.82 29.84
C GLU A 9 28.70 -5.28 28.38
N LEU A 10 29.95 -5.45 27.94
CA LEU A 10 30.28 -6.13 26.70
C LEU A 10 29.70 -7.56 26.76
N PRO A 11 29.07 -8.08 25.69
CA PRO A 11 28.51 -9.41 25.71
C PRO A 11 29.62 -10.46 25.88
N VAL A 12 29.46 -11.30 26.91
CA VAL A 12 30.28 -12.49 27.13
C VAL A 12 29.97 -13.50 26.03
N LEU A 13 30.97 -13.84 25.22
CA LEU A 13 30.92 -14.90 24.21
C LEU A 13 30.52 -16.23 24.88
N LYS A 14 29.31 -16.73 24.63
CA LYS A 14 28.92 -18.09 24.96
C LYS A 14 29.19 -19.00 23.75
N PRO A 15 29.78 -20.20 23.93
CA PRO A 15 30.07 -21.10 22.85
C PRO A 15 28.85 -22.01 22.63
N LEU A 16 28.07 -21.79 21.57
CA LEU A 16 27.23 -22.84 20.99
C LEU A 16 26.81 -22.44 19.57
N SER A 17 27.58 -22.85 18.56
CA SER A 17 27.19 -23.10 17.15
C SER A 17 28.44 -23.54 16.37
N PHE A 18 28.91 -24.74 16.67
CA PHE A 18 30.07 -25.39 16.03
C PHE A 18 29.58 -26.28 14.88
N ALA A 19 29.23 -25.68 13.74
CA ALA A 19 29.17 -26.33 12.43
C ALA A 19 28.78 -25.26 11.40
N VAL A 20 29.59 -25.10 10.33
CA VAL A 20 29.43 -24.30 9.09
C VAL A 20 30.64 -23.39 8.77
N LEU A 21 31.64 -23.27 9.65
CA LEU A 21 32.82 -22.41 9.44
C LEU A 21 34.05 -23.07 8.76
N CYS A 22 33.90 -24.18 8.03
CA CYS A 22 35.04 -24.94 7.50
C CYS A 22 34.95 -25.22 5.99
N ALA A 23 35.07 -24.18 5.18
CA ALA A 23 35.67 -24.28 3.85
C ALA A 23 36.94 -23.40 3.80
N LEU A 24 37.83 -23.61 4.77
CA LEU A 24 39.21 -23.12 4.68
C LEU A 24 39.90 -23.99 3.62
N TYR A 25 40.07 -23.46 2.40
CA TYR A 25 41.28 -23.81 1.67
C TYR A 25 42.43 -23.47 2.61
N SER A 26 43.23 -24.48 2.95
CA SER A 26 44.39 -24.32 3.82
C SER A 26 45.18 -23.10 3.37
N LEU A 27 45.20 -22.04 4.19
CA LEU A 27 46.19 -20.97 4.08
C LEU A 27 47.51 -21.65 3.79
N VAL A 28 48.15 -21.35 2.66
CA VAL A 28 49.44 -21.95 2.35
C VAL A 28 50.36 -21.55 3.51
N PRO A 29 50.79 -22.51 4.35
CA PRO A 29 51.58 -22.17 5.52
C PRO A 29 52.88 -21.55 5.00
N ILE A 30 53.15 -20.31 5.40
CA ILE A 30 54.47 -19.73 5.21
C ILE A 30 55.38 -20.51 6.16
N PRO A 31 56.37 -21.28 5.67
CA PRO A 31 57.30 -21.96 6.56
C PRO A 31 58.05 -20.91 7.39
N ALA A 32 57.66 -20.76 8.65
CA ALA A 32 58.35 -19.91 9.62
C ALA A 32 59.66 -20.61 10.02
N LEU A 33 60.69 -20.45 9.19
CA LEU A 33 62.06 -20.69 9.62
C LEU A 33 62.36 -19.75 10.79
N ALA A 34 63.04 -20.23 11.82
CA ALA A 34 63.45 -19.41 12.97
C ALA A 34 64.32 -18.25 12.48
N LEU A 35 63.72 -17.06 12.35
CA LEU A 35 64.40 -15.85 11.92
C LEU A 35 65.24 -15.31 13.10
N ASP A 36 66.48 -14.92 12.82
CA ASP A 36 67.33 -14.27 13.82
C ASP A 36 66.64 -12.98 14.33
N SER A 37 66.68 -12.74 15.64
CA SER A 37 66.02 -11.58 16.25
C SER A 37 66.52 -10.25 15.68
N ASN A 38 67.75 -10.20 15.17
CA ASN A 38 68.37 -9.00 14.58
C ASN A 38 68.42 -9.07 13.04
N ALA A 39 67.71 -10.00 12.40
CA ALA A 39 67.68 -10.13 10.95
C ALA A 39 67.20 -8.82 10.30
N LEU A 40 67.94 -8.38 9.29
CA LEU A 40 67.63 -7.21 8.45
C LEU A 40 67.44 -7.68 7.00
N PRO A 41 66.80 -6.86 6.12
CA PRO A 41 66.74 -7.13 4.70
C PRO A 41 68.13 -7.35 4.08
N THR A 42 68.25 -8.24 3.09
CA THR A 42 69.55 -8.64 2.51
C THR A 42 69.69 -8.24 1.05
N ASN A 43 70.91 -7.90 0.64
CA ASN A 43 71.29 -7.58 -0.75
C ASN A 43 70.45 -6.47 -1.41
N GLY A 44 70.13 -5.42 -0.66
CA GLY A 44 69.41 -4.26 -1.18
C GLY A 44 70.15 -3.53 -2.30
N GLN A 45 69.50 -3.39 -3.46
CA GLN A 45 70.03 -2.67 -4.63
C GLN A 45 69.00 -1.66 -5.12
N VAL A 46 69.36 -0.38 -5.23
CA VAL A 46 68.51 0.66 -5.83
C VAL A 46 68.61 0.55 -7.35
N ILE A 47 67.49 0.23 -8.01
CA ILE A 47 67.44 0.00 -9.47
C ILE A 47 66.70 1.12 -10.22
N ALA A 48 65.99 2.00 -9.51
CA ALA A 48 65.39 3.22 -10.07
C ALA A 48 65.24 4.29 -8.97
N GLY A 49 65.33 5.56 -9.35
CA GLY A 49 65.38 6.69 -8.41
C GLY A 49 66.79 6.91 -7.83
N SER A 50 66.89 7.69 -6.76
CA SER A 50 68.14 7.94 -6.02
C SER A 50 67.95 7.65 -4.54
N GLY A 51 68.93 7.00 -3.92
CA GLY A 51 68.94 6.73 -2.48
C GLY A 51 70.13 5.89 -2.04
N THR A 52 70.34 5.78 -0.74
CA THR A 52 71.39 4.95 -0.12
C THR A 52 70.81 4.06 0.97
N ILE A 53 71.37 2.87 1.13
CA ILE A 53 70.96 1.86 2.12
C ILE A 53 72.14 1.68 3.08
N VAL A 54 71.92 1.96 4.37
CA VAL A 54 72.95 1.90 5.41
C VAL A 54 72.44 1.01 6.54
N SER A 55 73.26 0.07 7.02
CA SER A 55 72.94 -0.77 8.17
C SER A 55 73.94 -0.54 9.30
N ASN A 56 73.45 -0.40 10.54
CA ASN A 56 74.24 -0.27 11.75
C ASN A 56 73.64 -1.17 12.84
N GLY A 57 74.33 -2.28 13.15
CA GLY A 57 73.81 -3.30 14.06
C GLY A 57 72.51 -3.91 13.55
N ASN A 58 71.47 -3.88 14.38
CA ASN A 58 70.11 -4.34 14.09
C ASN A 58 69.20 -3.27 13.48
N VAL A 59 69.75 -2.12 13.06
CA VAL A 59 68.99 -1.02 12.43
C VAL A 59 69.46 -0.80 11.00
N MET A 60 68.53 -0.80 10.05
CA MET A 60 68.76 -0.38 8.67
C MET A 60 68.05 0.95 8.40
N THR A 61 68.73 1.87 7.72
CA THR A 61 68.17 3.14 7.27
C THR A 61 68.33 3.28 5.75
N VAL A 62 67.21 3.50 5.07
CA VAL A 62 67.14 3.83 3.64
C VAL A 62 66.93 5.33 3.50
N HIS A 63 67.96 6.04 3.05
CA HIS A 63 67.88 7.46 2.71
C HIS A 63 67.47 7.60 1.25
N GLN A 64 66.20 7.92 0.99
CA GLN A 64 65.67 8.14 -0.34
C GLN A 64 65.86 9.61 -0.76
N GLY A 65 66.37 9.83 -1.96
CA GLY A 65 66.68 11.14 -2.54
C GLY A 65 65.74 11.61 -3.67
N SER A 66 64.90 10.72 -4.21
CA SER A 66 63.90 11.03 -5.24
C SER A 66 62.47 10.72 -4.77
N ASP A 67 61.45 11.30 -5.39
CA ASP A 67 60.04 11.08 -4.97
C ASP A 67 59.58 9.62 -5.11
N LYS A 68 60.12 8.90 -6.09
CA LYS A 68 59.93 7.45 -6.24
C LYS A 68 61.28 6.76 -6.24
N LEU A 69 61.37 5.64 -5.54
CA LEU A 69 62.55 4.78 -5.49
C LEU A 69 62.11 3.32 -5.65
N ILE A 70 62.85 2.53 -6.44
CA ILE A 70 62.69 1.08 -6.51
C ILE A 70 63.98 0.43 -6.00
N ALA A 71 63.86 -0.39 -4.96
CA ALA A 71 64.90 -1.25 -4.46
C ALA A 71 64.52 -2.73 -4.59
N THR A 72 65.46 -3.57 -5.01
CA THR A 72 65.32 -5.03 -5.02
C THR A 72 66.10 -5.66 -3.87
N TRP A 73 65.58 -6.75 -3.33
CA TRP A 73 66.12 -7.44 -2.16
C TRP A 73 66.07 -8.96 -2.37
N ASP A 74 67.08 -9.68 -1.87
CA ASP A 74 67.01 -11.15 -1.86
C ASP A 74 65.99 -11.61 -0.83
N THR A 75 66.05 -11.04 0.37
CA THR A 75 65.02 -11.19 1.42
C THR A 75 64.71 -9.84 2.02
N PHE A 76 63.45 -9.64 2.40
CA PHE A 76 63.03 -8.47 3.17
C PHE A 76 62.37 -8.96 4.46
N ASN A 77 63.23 -9.24 5.45
CA ASN A 77 62.84 -9.72 6.78
C ASN A 77 63.28 -8.70 7.83
N ILE A 78 62.48 -8.54 8.89
CA ILE A 78 62.81 -7.68 10.03
C ILE A 78 62.60 -8.52 11.29
N GLY A 79 63.69 -8.98 11.91
CA GLY A 79 63.65 -9.75 13.16
C GLY A 79 63.00 -8.98 14.31
N SER A 80 62.56 -9.67 15.37
CA SER A 80 61.81 -9.08 16.49
C SER A 80 62.55 -7.97 17.26
N GLY A 81 63.89 -7.99 17.21
CA GLY A 81 64.76 -6.96 17.77
C GLY A 81 65.32 -6.00 16.72
N ALA A 82 64.92 -6.09 15.46
CA ALA A 82 65.44 -5.29 14.35
C ALA A 82 64.50 -4.12 13.97
N GLN A 83 65.06 -3.12 13.30
CA GLN A 83 64.34 -1.93 12.85
C GLN A 83 64.79 -1.50 11.45
N VAL A 84 63.83 -1.15 10.59
CA VAL A 84 64.08 -0.54 9.28
C VAL A 84 63.42 0.83 9.22
N ASN A 85 64.18 1.85 8.81
CA ASN A 85 63.74 3.24 8.70
C ASN A 85 63.87 3.74 7.26
N PHE A 86 62.80 4.27 6.69
CA PHE A 86 62.82 5.00 5.42
C PHE A 86 62.76 6.50 5.70
N LEU A 87 63.80 7.21 5.26
CA LEU A 87 63.88 8.67 5.31
C LEU A 87 63.72 9.19 3.88
N GLN A 88 62.53 9.69 3.58
CA GLN A 88 62.08 10.05 2.24
C GLN A 88 61.92 11.57 2.08
N PRO A 89 61.92 12.12 0.86
CA PRO A 89 61.80 13.57 0.64
C PRO A 89 60.53 14.20 1.23
N GLY A 90 59.40 13.49 1.22
CA GLY A 90 58.15 13.95 1.81
C GLY A 90 57.13 12.83 2.03
N ALA A 91 55.96 13.20 2.58
CA ALA A 91 54.91 12.25 2.92
C ALA A 91 54.25 11.56 1.70
N SER A 92 54.35 12.17 0.51
CA SER A 92 53.88 11.61 -0.76
C SER A 92 54.94 10.77 -1.48
N SER A 93 56.19 10.76 -1.01
CA SER A 93 57.26 9.97 -1.64
C SER A 93 57.04 8.48 -1.40
N ILE A 94 57.38 7.63 -2.37
CA ILE A 94 57.11 6.19 -2.34
C ILE A 94 58.41 5.40 -2.50
N ALA A 95 58.67 4.46 -1.60
CA ALA A 95 59.75 3.48 -1.69
C ALA A 95 59.16 2.10 -2.03
N LEU A 96 59.40 1.61 -3.25
CA LEU A 96 59.03 0.26 -3.67
C LEU A 96 60.17 -0.71 -3.37
N ASN A 97 59.88 -1.70 -2.54
CA ASN A 97 60.77 -2.77 -2.13
C ASN A 97 60.28 -4.08 -2.76
N ARG A 98 61.00 -4.59 -3.74
CA ARG A 98 60.67 -5.85 -4.43
C ARG A 98 61.59 -6.96 -3.96
N VAL A 99 61.01 -8.04 -3.44
CA VAL A 99 61.75 -9.25 -3.07
C VAL A 99 61.87 -10.16 -4.29
N THR A 100 63.09 -10.60 -4.60
CA THR A 100 63.40 -11.48 -5.72
C THR A 100 63.71 -12.92 -5.30
N GLY A 101 63.90 -13.16 -3.99
CA GLY A 101 64.07 -14.49 -3.42
C GLY A 101 62.76 -15.29 -3.34
N SER A 102 62.89 -16.58 -3.00
CA SER A 102 61.75 -17.53 -2.92
C SER A 102 61.02 -17.54 -1.58
N ASP A 103 61.53 -16.83 -0.57
CA ASP A 103 60.99 -16.86 0.78
C ASP A 103 60.02 -15.69 1.02
N GLY A 104 58.95 -15.95 1.77
CA GLY A 104 58.02 -14.91 2.21
C GLY A 104 58.68 -13.93 3.18
N SER A 105 58.24 -12.67 3.14
CA SER A 105 58.73 -11.63 4.03
C SER A 105 58.17 -11.81 5.44
N GLN A 106 59.03 -11.85 6.44
CA GLN A 106 58.67 -11.92 7.85
C GLN A 106 59.04 -10.60 8.55
N ILE A 107 58.03 -9.82 8.90
CA ILE A 107 58.16 -8.55 9.62
C ILE A 107 57.75 -8.79 11.07
N LEU A 108 58.74 -8.98 11.95
CA LEU A 108 58.55 -9.26 13.37
C LEU A 108 58.93 -8.06 14.25
N GLY A 109 59.80 -7.16 13.76
CA GLY A 109 60.25 -5.94 14.44
C GLY A 109 59.57 -4.65 13.96
N HIS A 110 60.35 -3.57 13.84
CA HIS A 110 59.84 -2.23 13.51
C HIS A 110 60.12 -1.80 12.06
N LEU A 111 59.11 -1.27 11.38
CA LEU A 111 59.23 -0.63 10.06
C LEU A 111 58.69 0.80 10.13
N ASN A 112 59.56 1.80 9.97
CA ASN A 112 59.17 3.21 10.07
C ASN A 112 59.42 3.97 8.76
N ALA A 113 58.50 4.86 8.38
CA ALA A 113 58.69 5.75 7.24
C ALA A 113 57.95 7.09 7.43
N ASN A 114 58.55 8.18 6.95
CA ASN A 114 57.84 9.46 6.88
C ASN A 114 56.95 9.60 5.63
N GLY A 115 57.21 8.82 4.57
CA GLY A 115 56.39 8.70 3.37
C GLY A 115 55.82 7.28 3.21
N GLN A 116 55.57 6.85 1.97
CA GLN A 116 54.91 5.59 1.66
C GLN A 116 55.90 4.47 1.37
N VAL A 117 55.55 3.25 1.78
CA VAL A 117 56.35 2.03 1.55
C VAL A 117 55.50 1.02 0.78
N PHE A 118 56.00 0.54 -0.35
CA PHE A 118 55.42 -0.60 -1.07
C PHE A 118 56.34 -1.80 -0.83
N LEU A 119 55.82 -2.91 -0.31
CA LEU A 119 56.52 -4.17 -0.08
C LEU A 119 55.89 -5.24 -0.97
N ILE A 120 56.62 -5.66 -2.00
CA ILE A 120 56.16 -6.57 -3.03
C ILE A 120 56.94 -7.89 -2.89
N ASN A 121 56.25 -8.95 -2.49
CA ASN A 121 56.84 -10.28 -2.36
C ASN A 121 55.86 -11.38 -2.83
N PRO A 122 56.06 -11.97 -4.02
CA PRO A 122 55.21 -13.04 -4.55
C PRO A 122 55.07 -14.28 -3.66
N SER A 123 56.04 -14.51 -2.76
CA SER A 123 56.06 -15.61 -1.81
C SER A 123 55.25 -15.32 -0.53
N GLY A 124 54.75 -14.10 -0.37
CA GLY A 124 53.88 -13.69 0.75
C GLY A 124 54.55 -12.71 1.72
N VAL A 125 53.73 -12.11 2.58
CA VAL A 125 54.16 -11.15 3.59
C VAL A 125 53.44 -11.47 4.91
N LEU A 126 54.20 -11.68 5.98
CA LEU A 126 53.72 -11.85 7.34
C LEU A 126 54.18 -10.69 8.21
N PHE A 127 53.25 -9.94 8.77
CA PHE A 127 53.50 -9.05 9.91
C PHE A 127 53.19 -9.83 11.18
N GLY A 128 54.22 -10.30 11.89
CA GLY A 128 54.06 -11.18 13.05
C GLY A 128 53.53 -10.46 14.28
N ALA A 129 53.03 -11.22 15.24
CA ALA A 129 52.58 -10.69 16.52
C ALA A 129 53.70 -9.88 17.22
N GLY A 130 53.40 -8.65 17.64
CA GLY A 130 54.36 -7.72 18.25
C GLY A 130 55.10 -6.82 17.26
N SER A 131 54.98 -7.05 15.95
CA SER A 131 55.53 -6.13 14.95
C SER A 131 54.78 -4.80 14.92
N MET A 132 55.50 -3.73 14.55
CA MET A 132 54.97 -2.37 14.48
C MET A 132 55.44 -1.68 13.20
N VAL A 133 54.48 -1.28 12.37
CA VAL A 133 54.70 -0.58 11.11
C VAL A 133 54.10 0.81 11.22
N ASP A 134 54.93 1.85 11.20
CA ASP A 134 54.50 3.26 11.30
C ASP A 134 54.98 4.04 10.07
N VAL A 135 54.08 4.27 9.11
CA VAL A 135 54.43 4.81 7.78
C VAL A 135 53.49 5.94 7.35
N GLY A 136 53.85 6.71 6.33
CA GLY A 136 52.94 7.64 5.65
C GLY A 136 51.86 6.93 4.83
N GLY A 137 52.13 5.71 4.37
CA GLY A 137 51.19 4.79 3.73
C GLY A 137 51.87 3.46 3.42
N LEU A 138 51.11 2.38 3.29
CA LEU A 138 51.62 1.03 3.04
C LEU A 138 50.88 0.38 1.88
N VAL A 139 51.63 -0.26 0.98
CA VAL A 139 51.11 -1.33 0.14
C VAL A 139 51.93 -2.58 0.41
N ALA A 140 51.32 -3.64 0.90
CA ALA A 140 51.96 -4.96 1.03
C ALA A 140 51.25 -5.93 0.09
N SER A 141 51.98 -6.50 -0.86
CA SER A 141 51.40 -7.25 -1.97
C SER A 141 52.16 -8.54 -2.27
N SER A 142 51.45 -9.64 -2.47
CA SER A 142 51.97 -10.82 -3.17
C SER A 142 51.77 -10.79 -4.68
N LEU A 143 51.01 -9.83 -5.19
CA LEU A 143 50.96 -9.48 -6.62
C LEU A 143 52.10 -8.53 -6.98
N ASP A 144 52.65 -8.63 -8.19
CA ASP A 144 53.72 -7.75 -8.65
C ASP A 144 53.16 -6.49 -9.34
N ILE A 145 53.96 -5.43 -9.42
CA ILE A 145 53.67 -4.21 -10.17
C ILE A 145 54.86 -3.94 -11.09
N SER A 146 54.60 -3.65 -12.37
CA SER A 146 55.69 -3.37 -13.31
C SER A 146 56.41 -2.07 -12.93
N ASN A 147 57.74 -2.02 -13.16
CA ASN A 147 58.52 -0.79 -12.91
C ASN A 147 57.95 0.39 -13.71
N SER A 148 57.52 0.15 -14.95
CA SER A 148 56.91 1.18 -15.79
C SER A 148 55.62 1.73 -15.21
N ASP A 149 54.73 0.85 -14.72
CA ASP A 149 53.45 1.27 -14.14
C ASP A 149 53.67 2.05 -12.84
N PHE A 150 54.52 1.53 -11.95
CA PHE A 150 54.89 2.23 -10.71
C PHE A 150 55.46 3.61 -10.99
N MET A 151 56.43 3.72 -11.91
CA MET A 151 57.04 5.01 -12.25
C MET A 151 56.03 5.96 -12.90
N ALA A 152 55.13 5.45 -13.74
CA ALA A 152 54.02 6.21 -14.32
C ALA A 152 52.91 6.57 -13.33
N GLY A 153 52.93 6.03 -12.10
CA GLY A 153 51.89 6.27 -11.09
C GLY A 153 50.62 5.44 -11.29
N LYS A 154 50.69 4.38 -12.10
CA LYS A 154 49.62 3.42 -12.31
C LYS A 154 49.78 2.29 -11.29
N ASN A 155 48.88 2.20 -10.31
CA ASN A 155 48.96 1.16 -9.29
C ASN A 155 48.17 -0.08 -9.71
N VAL A 156 48.66 -0.75 -10.76
CA VAL A 156 48.10 -2.00 -11.28
C VAL A 156 48.99 -3.14 -10.81
N PHE A 157 48.47 -3.98 -9.93
CA PHE A 157 49.16 -5.16 -9.40
C PHE A 157 48.62 -6.41 -10.09
N ALA A 158 49.49 -7.29 -10.57
CA ALA A 158 49.11 -8.50 -11.27
C ALA A 158 50.09 -9.65 -11.03
N GLY A 159 49.61 -10.89 -11.15
CA GLY A 159 50.45 -12.08 -11.17
C GLY A 159 49.92 -13.22 -10.29
N GLN A 160 50.52 -14.40 -10.47
CA GLN A 160 50.14 -15.65 -9.77
C GLN A 160 50.91 -15.81 -8.45
N GLY A 161 50.98 -14.75 -7.64
CA GLY A 161 51.64 -14.79 -6.34
C GLY A 161 50.94 -15.82 -5.44
N LYS A 162 51.65 -16.89 -5.06
CA LYS A 162 51.07 -17.98 -4.25
C LYS A 162 51.06 -17.67 -2.74
N GLY A 163 51.75 -16.63 -2.32
CA GLY A 163 51.86 -16.26 -0.92
C GLY A 163 50.65 -15.48 -0.40
N ALA A 164 50.28 -15.75 0.85
CA ALA A 164 49.30 -14.96 1.58
C ALA A 164 49.91 -13.66 2.12
N VAL A 165 49.08 -12.63 2.30
CA VAL A 165 49.43 -11.44 3.07
C VAL A 165 48.70 -11.50 4.41
N ILE A 166 49.45 -11.67 5.50
CA ILE A 166 48.92 -11.90 6.84
C ILE A 166 49.41 -10.80 7.78
N ASN A 167 48.49 -10.14 8.47
CA ASN A 167 48.80 -9.20 9.55
C ASN A 167 48.36 -9.74 10.91
N GLN A 168 49.31 -9.94 11.81
CA GLN A 168 49.13 -10.23 13.24
C GLN A 168 49.70 -9.11 14.14
N GLY A 169 50.35 -8.12 13.54
CA GLY A 169 50.97 -6.98 14.22
C GLY A 169 50.12 -5.72 14.22
N THR A 170 50.77 -4.57 14.37
CA THR A 170 50.13 -3.25 14.28
C THR A 170 50.67 -2.48 13.07
N ILE A 171 49.78 -2.02 12.20
CA ILE A 171 50.08 -1.19 11.02
C ILE A 171 49.37 0.15 11.18
N ASN A 172 50.13 1.23 11.26
CA ASN A 172 49.64 2.60 11.35
C ASN A 172 50.10 3.42 10.15
N ALA A 173 49.14 3.96 9.39
CA ALA A 173 49.39 5.04 8.45
C ALA A 173 49.22 6.40 9.15
N LYS A 174 49.99 7.42 8.72
CA LYS A 174 49.74 8.81 9.11
C LYS A 174 48.39 9.30 8.56
N ASP A 175 47.87 10.39 9.11
CA ASP A 175 46.57 10.95 8.71
C ASP A 175 46.49 11.22 7.21
N GLY A 176 45.40 10.77 6.58
CA GLY A 176 45.19 10.83 5.13
C GLY A 176 45.99 9.79 4.33
N GLY A 177 46.86 9.02 4.98
CA GLY A 177 47.57 7.90 4.40
C GLY A 177 46.71 6.65 4.26
N SER A 178 47.11 5.72 3.39
CA SER A 178 46.36 4.50 3.12
C SER A 178 47.18 3.24 3.37
N VAL A 179 46.50 2.16 3.75
CA VAL A 179 47.07 0.80 3.88
C VAL A 179 46.35 -0.13 2.92
N ALA A 180 47.08 -0.78 2.01
CA ALA A 180 46.56 -1.81 1.13
C ALA A 180 47.29 -3.14 1.32
N LEU A 181 46.55 -4.20 1.61
CA LEU A 181 47.04 -5.58 1.72
C LEU A 181 46.47 -6.39 0.54
N LEU A 182 47.33 -6.85 -0.36
CA LEU A 182 46.92 -7.39 -1.66
C LEU A 182 47.50 -8.79 -1.90
N GLY A 183 46.71 -9.73 -2.38
CA GLY A 183 47.18 -11.06 -2.75
C GLY A 183 46.05 -11.96 -3.19
N SER A 184 46.30 -13.26 -3.38
CA SER A 184 45.20 -14.22 -3.53
C SER A 184 44.50 -14.47 -2.19
N GLN A 185 45.25 -14.53 -1.09
CA GLN A 185 44.72 -14.68 0.27
C GLN A 185 45.22 -13.54 1.16
N VAL A 186 44.29 -12.86 1.84
CA VAL A 186 44.60 -11.77 2.77
C VAL A 186 43.91 -12.03 4.10
N LEU A 187 44.68 -12.00 5.19
CA LEU A 187 44.18 -12.22 6.55
C LEU A 187 44.66 -11.12 7.49
N ASN A 188 43.74 -10.45 8.16
CA ASN A 188 44.05 -9.55 9.27
C ASN A 188 43.59 -10.17 10.61
N GLU A 189 44.53 -10.53 11.47
CA GLU A 189 44.31 -10.89 12.88
C GLU A 189 44.82 -9.80 13.84
N GLY A 190 45.60 -8.85 13.33
CA GLY A 190 46.17 -7.71 14.06
C GLY A 190 45.35 -6.42 13.95
N THR A 191 46.03 -5.28 14.02
CA THR A 191 45.44 -3.94 13.93
C THR A 191 45.96 -3.18 12.72
N VAL A 192 45.07 -2.55 11.96
CA VAL A 192 45.38 -1.62 10.87
C VAL A 192 44.65 -0.30 11.08
N VAL A 193 45.37 0.83 11.10
CA VAL A 193 44.82 2.17 11.33
C VAL A 193 45.26 3.14 10.22
N ALA A 194 44.30 3.82 9.59
CA ALA A 194 44.49 4.83 8.53
C ALA A 194 43.48 5.99 8.67
N ARG A 195 43.63 6.80 9.72
CA ARG A 195 42.71 7.92 10.01
C ARG A 195 42.65 8.92 8.85
N LEU A 196 41.46 9.40 8.49
CA LEU A 196 41.18 10.29 7.34
C LEU A 196 41.59 9.74 5.97
N GLY A 197 42.10 8.51 5.91
CA GLY A 197 42.60 7.83 4.71
C GLY A 197 41.81 6.54 4.43
N SER A 198 42.48 5.48 3.99
CA SER A 198 41.79 4.24 3.61
C SER A 198 42.51 2.96 4.02
N VAL A 199 41.75 1.92 4.37
CA VAL A 199 42.25 0.55 4.56
C VAL A 199 41.64 -0.37 3.51
N VAL A 200 42.48 -1.11 2.78
CA VAL A 200 42.05 -1.93 1.65
C VAL A 200 42.64 -3.33 1.76
N LEU A 201 41.78 -4.34 1.69
CA LEU A 201 42.19 -5.74 1.60
C LEU A 201 41.65 -6.30 0.28
N GLY A 202 42.54 -6.73 -0.60
CA GLY A 202 42.22 -7.14 -1.98
C GLY A 202 42.64 -8.58 -2.27
N GLY A 203 41.68 -9.42 -2.65
CA GLY A 203 41.85 -10.83 -3.01
C GLY A 203 41.66 -11.10 -4.52
N GLY A 204 42.71 -11.43 -5.26
CA GLY A 204 42.59 -11.76 -6.70
C GLY A 204 43.93 -11.91 -7.41
N GLU A 205 43.92 -12.00 -8.75
CA GLU A 205 45.14 -12.14 -9.58
C GLU A 205 45.56 -10.83 -10.25
N LYS A 206 44.64 -9.87 -10.33
CA LYS A 206 44.90 -8.53 -10.86
C LYS A 206 44.05 -7.51 -10.13
N ILE A 207 44.71 -6.53 -9.51
CA ILE A 207 44.10 -5.53 -8.66
C ILE A 207 44.56 -4.14 -9.10
N THR A 208 43.61 -3.26 -9.39
CA THR A 208 43.89 -1.83 -9.60
C THR A 208 43.53 -1.07 -8.35
N LEU A 209 44.47 -0.24 -7.87
CA LEU A 209 44.21 0.76 -6.84
C LEU A 209 44.21 2.14 -7.49
N ASP A 210 43.09 2.83 -7.41
CA ASP A 210 43.02 4.23 -7.79
C ASP A 210 43.02 5.11 -6.53
N PHE A 211 43.98 6.02 -6.41
CA PHE A 211 44.05 7.00 -5.31
C PHE A 211 43.68 8.37 -5.87
N ASN A 212 42.47 8.50 -6.42
CA ASN A 212 41.98 9.81 -6.82
C ASN A 212 41.83 10.68 -5.56
N GLY A 213 42.27 11.93 -5.62
CA GLY A 213 42.35 12.84 -4.48
C GLY A 213 41.02 13.23 -3.80
N ASP A 214 39.94 12.48 -4.03
CA ASP A 214 38.66 12.53 -3.30
C ASP A 214 38.65 11.61 -2.06
N GLY A 215 39.72 10.82 -1.85
CA GLY A 215 39.87 9.93 -0.70
C GLY A 215 39.18 8.59 -0.87
N LEU A 216 38.81 8.21 -2.10
CA LEU A 216 38.22 6.91 -2.42
C LEU A 216 39.26 6.02 -3.11
N ILE A 217 39.53 4.85 -2.52
CA ILE A 217 40.20 3.78 -3.27
C ILE A 217 39.15 3.03 -4.08
N ASN A 218 39.18 3.18 -5.41
CA ASN A 218 38.46 2.25 -6.27
C ASN A 218 39.29 0.96 -6.35
N LEU A 219 38.90 -0.05 -5.59
CA LEU A 219 39.48 -1.39 -5.64
C LEU A 219 38.77 -2.17 -6.74
N GLU A 220 39.44 -2.36 -7.87
CA GLU A 220 38.94 -3.23 -8.94
C GLU A 220 39.77 -4.51 -8.98
N VAL A 221 39.14 -5.63 -8.63
CA VAL A 221 39.72 -6.95 -8.82
C VAL A 221 39.29 -7.44 -10.20
N ASN A 222 40.22 -7.37 -11.15
CA ASN A 222 39.95 -7.56 -12.58
C ASN A 222 39.91 -9.05 -12.97
N ASP A 223 40.81 -9.85 -12.41
CA ASP A 223 40.98 -11.26 -12.75
C ASP A 223 40.80 -12.13 -11.49
N PRO A 224 39.87 -13.11 -11.51
CA PRO A 224 39.57 -13.93 -10.35
C PRO A 224 40.65 -14.99 -10.07
N ALA A 225 41.03 -15.19 -8.80
CA ALA A 225 42.01 -16.22 -8.40
C ALA A 225 41.33 -17.48 -7.86
N ILE A 226 41.91 -18.66 -8.06
CA ILE A 226 41.41 -19.88 -7.42
C ILE A 226 41.62 -19.78 -5.90
N GLY A 227 40.54 -19.87 -5.11
CA GLY A 227 40.61 -19.81 -3.65
C GLY A 227 40.92 -18.41 -3.10
N ALA A 228 40.54 -17.37 -3.85
CA ALA A 228 40.69 -15.99 -3.40
C ALA A 228 39.87 -15.74 -2.12
N SER A 229 40.49 -15.18 -1.09
CA SER A 229 39.79 -14.90 0.17
C SER A 229 40.38 -13.71 0.92
N VAL A 230 39.50 -12.88 1.47
CA VAL A 230 39.84 -11.76 2.35
C VAL A 230 39.11 -11.94 3.67
N VAL A 231 39.88 -12.05 4.77
CA VAL A 231 39.35 -12.31 6.11
C VAL A 231 39.86 -11.26 7.11
N ASN A 232 38.95 -10.69 7.88
CA ASN A 232 39.27 -9.85 9.05
C ASN A 232 38.80 -10.50 10.34
N ARG A 233 39.73 -10.79 11.25
CA ARG A 233 39.53 -11.23 12.64
C ARG A 233 39.98 -10.19 13.67
N GLY A 234 40.80 -9.23 13.25
CA GLY A 234 41.31 -8.15 14.06
C GLY A 234 40.55 -6.83 13.89
N LEU A 235 41.29 -5.71 13.93
CA LEU A 235 40.77 -4.36 13.76
C LEU A 235 41.23 -3.74 12.44
N LEU A 236 40.29 -3.22 11.66
CA LEU A 236 40.54 -2.28 10.56
C LEU A 236 39.89 -0.92 10.91
N SER A 237 40.66 0.16 10.97
CA SER A 237 40.15 1.49 11.36
C SER A 237 40.55 2.58 10.37
N ALA A 238 39.57 3.30 9.83
CA ALA A 238 39.74 4.42 8.91
C ALA A 238 38.73 5.55 9.20
N ASN A 239 38.68 6.04 10.45
CA ASN A 239 37.74 7.10 10.85
C ASN A 239 37.91 8.38 9.99
N GLY A 240 36.79 8.92 9.48
CA GLY A 240 36.74 10.02 8.51
C GLY A 240 37.16 9.62 7.09
N GLY A 241 37.31 8.32 6.83
CA GLY A 241 37.80 7.73 5.59
C GLY A 241 37.04 6.45 5.22
N ALA A 242 37.72 5.49 4.57
CA ALA A 242 37.06 4.30 4.03
C ALA A 242 37.78 2.98 4.36
N VAL A 243 37.00 1.90 4.53
CA VAL A 243 37.50 0.53 4.53
C VAL A 243 36.87 -0.25 3.38
N ALA A 244 37.68 -0.94 2.58
CA ALA A 244 37.20 -1.81 1.51
C ALA A 244 37.83 -3.21 1.60
N MET A 245 37.00 -4.24 1.60
CA MET A 245 37.42 -5.64 1.45
C MET A 245 36.76 -6.15 0.17
N SER A 246 37.55 -6.48 -0.85
CA SER A 246 37.02 -7.10 -2.07
C SER A 246 37.84 -8.32 -2.46
N ALA A 247 37.17 -9.38 -2.87
CA ALA A 247 37.81 -10.56 -3.43
C ALA A 247 36.97 -11.17 -4.56
N ARG A 248 37.64 -11.73 -5.57
CA ARG A 248 37.00 -12.40 -6.72
C ARG A 248 37.63 -13.78 -6.91
N ASP A 249 36.83 -14.84 -6.77
CA ASP A 249 37.26 -16.23 -6.98
C ASP A 249 36.64 -16.80 -8.28
N SER A 250 37.43 -17.56 -9.03
CA SER A 250 37.06 -18.14 -10.33
C SER A 250 36.25 -19.43 -10.20
N GLN A 251 36.25 -20.07 -9.02
CA GLN A 251 35.45 -21.25 -8.68
C GLN A 251 34.61 -21.04 -7.41
N ALA A 252 34.14 -19.82 -7.19
CA ALA A 252 33.52 -19.34 -5.97
C ALA A 252 32.22 -20.04 -5.50
N MET A 253 31.72 -21.06 -6.22
CA MET A 253 30.39 -21.65 -6.00
C MET A 253 30.14 -22.21 -4.59
N LEU A 254 31.16 -22.31 -3.72
CA LEU A 254 31.03 -22.82 -2.34
C LEU A 254 31.93 -22.14 -1.28
N SER A 255 32.64 -21.04 -1.60
CA SER A 255 33.65 -20.45 -0.70
C SER A 255 33.22 -19.09 -0.12
N ASN A 256 33.47 -18.86 1.18
CA ASN A 256 33.38 -17.52 1.79
C ASN A 256 34.54 -16.65 1.29
N VAL A 257 34.26 -15.79 0.31
CA VAL A 257 35.27 -14.98 -0.40
C VAL A 257 35.63 -13.71 0.39
N VAL A 258 34.67 -13.12 1.11
CA VAL A 258 34.92 -11.99 2.03
C VAL A 258 34.26 -12.29 3.38
N ASN A 259 35.04 -12.27 4.47
CA ASN A 259 34.54 -12.56 5.83
C ASN A 259 35.06 -11.55 6.86
N ASN A 260 34.15 -10.91 7.58
CA ASN A 260 34.47 -10.14 8.78
C ASN A 260 33.96 -10.84 10.05
N GLU A 261 34.90 -11.29 10.88
CA GLU A 261 34.69 -11.83 12.24
C GLU A 261 35.13 -10.81 13.31
N GLY A 262 35.98 -9.84 12.93
CA GLY A 262 36.53 -8.80 13.78
C GLY A 262 35.75 -7.48 13.74
N VAL A 263 36.47 -6.37 13.94
CA VAL A 263 35.90 -5.01 13.96
C VAL A 263 36.41 -4.21 12.77
N ILE A 264 35.49 -3.55 12.06
CA ILE A 264 35.78 -2.57 11.03
C ILE A 264 35.15 -1.25 11.45
N GLU A 265 35.97 -0.21 11.68
CA GLU A 265 35.52 1.13 12.06
C GLU A 265 35.89 2.15 10.97
N ALA A 266 34.90 2.79 10.38
CA ALA A 266 35.04 3.99 9.58
C ALA A 266 34.01 5.01 10.08
N ARG A 267 34.16 5.45 11.33
CA ARG A 267 33.26 6.45 11.93
C ARG A 267 33.37 7.77 11.19
N SER A 268 32.27 8.50 11.10
CA SER A 268 32.31 9.88 10.59
C SER A 268 33.21 10.74 11.46
N LEU A 269 33.90 11.70 10.85
CA LEU A 269 34.75 12.65 11.56
C LEU A 269 34.53 14.04 10.95
N GLU A 270 34.06 14.98 11.77
CA GLU A 270 33.69 16.33 11.35
C GLU A 270 32.59 16.32 10.26
N GLN A 271 32.91 16.73 9.04
CA GLN A 271 31.97 16.73 7.89
C GLN A 271 32.25 15.60 6.89
N ARG A 272 33.16 14.68 7.21
CA ARG A 272 33.49 13.53 6.36
C ARG A 272 32.81 12.27 6.89
N ASN A 273 31.78 11.82 6.18
CA ASN A 273 31.14 10.55 6.46
C ASN A 273 32.09 9.40 6.15
N GLY A 274 32.16 8.42 7.06
CA GLY A 274 32.97 7.24 6.81
C GLY A 274 32.23 6.17 5.99
N ARG A 275 32.98 5.26 5.37
CA ARG A 275 32.43 4.28 4.44
C ARG A 275 33.07 2.89 4.60
N ILE A 276 32.25 1.84 4.55
CA ILE A 276 32.69 0.44 4.51
C ILE A 276 32.11 -0.24 3.26
N ILE A 277 32.95 -0.96 2.51
CA ILE A 277 32.55 -1.82 1.39
C ILE A 277 33.05 -3.24 1.66
N LEU A 278 32.14 -4.22 1.60
CA LEU A 278 32.48 -5.64 1.53
C LEU A 278 31.94 -6.18 0.20
N ASP A 279 32.82 -6.65 -0.68
CA ASP A 279 32.47 -7.03 -2.06
C ASP A 279 33.07 -8.38 -2.46
N GLY A 280 32.23 -9.42 -2.53
CA GLY A 280 32.62 -10.75 -3.00
C GLY A 280 32.51 -10.91 -4.52
N GLY A 281 32.03 -9.89 -5.23
CA GLY A 281 31.72 -9.96 -6.64
C GLY A 281 30.64 -10.93 -7.06
N SER A 282 30.49 -11.10 -8.38
CA SER A 282 29.33 -11.77 -8.98
C SER A 282 29.12 -13.23 -8.59
N ASN A 283 30.13 -13.89 -8.02
CA ASN A 283 30.07 -15.30 -7.66
C ASN A 283 30.45 -15.56 -6.18
N GLY A 284 30.84 -14.52 -5.41
CA GLY A 284 31.39 -14.71 -4.07
C GLY A 284 30.37 -14.57 -2.95
N VAL A 285 30.63 -15.24 -1.83
CA VAL A 285 29.86 -15.09 -0.58
C VAL A 285 30.52 -14.02 0.29
N VAL A 286 29.72 -13.06 0.77
CA VAL A 286 30.11 -12.04 1.76
C VAL A 286 29.44 -12.31 3.09
N VAL A 287 30.25 -12.43 4.16
CA VAL A 287 29.78 -12.71 5.51
C VAL A 287 30.26 -11.66 6.51
N ASN A 288 29.34 -11.15 7.32
CA ASN A 288 29.69 -10.42 8.54
C ASN A 288 29.13 -11.13 9.79
N SER A 289 30.04 -11.54 10.67
CA SER A 289 29.73 -12.04 12.02
C SER A 289 30.33 -11.13 13.11
N GLY A 290 31.15 -10.15 12.73
CA GLY A 290 31.72 -9.13 13.62
C GLY A 290 30.98 -7.79 13.59
N VAL A 291 31.72 -6.69 13.78
CA VAL A 291 31.17 -5.32 13.87
C VAL A 291 31.60 -4.49 12.67
N LEU A 292 30.64 -3.82 12.03
CA LEU A 292 30.85 -2.74 11.07
C LEU A 292 30.32 -1.42 11.67
N ASP A 293 31.20 -0.46 11.96
CA ASP A 293 30.85 0.81 12.61
C ASP A 293 31.19 2.01 11.71
N VAL A 294 30.15 2.65 11.17
CA VAL A 294 30.23 3.92 10.42
C VAL A 294 29.50 5.05 11.14
N SER A 295 29.31 4.96 12.46
CA SER A 295 28.55 5.97 13.20
C SER A 295 29.22 7.34 13.23
N GLY A 296 28.41 8.40 13.31
CA GLY A 296 28.83 9.79 13.48
C GLY A 296 28.21 10.37 14.73
N ARG A 297 28.81 10.09 15.89
CA ARG A 297 28.19 10.37 17.21
C ARG A 297 28.55 11.74 17.79
N ASN A 298 29.52 12.46 17.22
CA ASN A 298 29.84 13.79 17.73
C ASN A 298 28.83 14.81 17.22
N ALA A 299 28.78 15.95 17.91
CA ALA A 299 27.83 17.02 17.59
C ALA A 299 27.93 17.43 16.11
N GLY A 300 26.81 17.36 15.38
CA GLY A 300 26.74 17.73 13.96
C GLY A 300 27.16 16.65 12.98
N GLU A 301 27.52 15.44 13.43
CA GLU A 301 27.88 14.34 12.54
C GLU A 301 26.66 13.51 12.10
N ARG A 302 26.74 12.94 10.90
CA ARG A 302 25.78 11.96 10.38
C ARG A 302 26.39 10.58 10.37
N GLY A 303 25.53 9.56 10.41
CA GLY A 303 25.97 8.19 10.14
C GLY A 303 26.50 8.04 8.72
N GLY A 304 27.53 7.21 8.55
CA GLY A 304 28.17 6.91 7.28
C GLY A 304 27.48 5.80 6.47
N ASN A 305 28.24 5.17 5.58
CA ASN A 305 27.71 4.23 4.59
C ASN A 305 28.33 2.84 4.70
N VAL A 306 27.50 1.79 4.70
CA VAL A 306 27.92 0.40 4.54
C VAL A 306 27.31 -0.19 3.28
N THR A 307 28.13 -0.87 2.48
CA THR A 307 27.69 -1.65 1.31
C THR A 307 28.26 -3.07 1.41
N MET A 308 27.39 -4.07 1.38
CA MET A 308 27.75 -5.49 1.35
C MET A 308 27.15 -6.13 0.09
N THR A 309 27.99 -6.60 -0.83
CA THR A 309 27.57 -7.17 -2.12
C THR A 309 28.34 -8.42 -2.49
N GLY A 310 27.66 -9.38 -3.11
CA GLY A 310 28.23 -10.61 -3.65
C GLY A 310 27.11 -11.45 -4.25
N GLN A 311 27.39 -12.67 -4.67
CA GLN A 311 26.33 -13.61 -5.05
C GLN A 311 25.43 -13.95 -3.85
N TYR A 312 26.03 -14.11 -2.68
CA TYR A 312 25.33 -14.37 -1.42
C TYR A 312 25.83 -13.42 -0.34
N VAL A 313 24.93 -12.83 0.45
CA VAL A 313 25.29 -11.88 1.52
C VAL A 313 24.65 -12.29 2.84
N GLY A 314 25.46 -12.43 3.89
CA GLY A 314 25.00 -12.89 5.21
C GLY A 314 25.45 -12.00 6.37
N LEU A 315 24.51 -11.68 7.26
CA LEU A 315 24.75 -11.08 8.58
C LEU A 315 24.31 -12.08 9.67
N PHE A 316 25.27 -12.69 10.37
CA PHE A 316 24.98 -13.73 11.37
C PHE A 316 24.62 -13.17 12.74
N ASP A 317 24.23 -14.05 13.66
CA ASP A 317 23.70 -13.72 14.99
C ASP A 317 24.57 -12.75 15.81
N SER A 318 25.90 -12.87 15.72
CA SER A 318 26.83 -11.92 16.36
C SER A 318 27.08 -10.64 15.54
N GLY A 319 26.68 -10.61 14.27
CA GLY A 319 26.90 -9.52 13.33
C GLY A 319 26.19 -8.23 13.75
N ARG A 320 26.93 -7.12 13.75
CA ARG A 320 26.42 -5.78 14.07
C ARG A 320 26.83 -4.79 12.99
N ILE A 321 25.87 -3.95 12.57
CA ILE A 321 26.13 -2.79 11.70
C ILE A 321 25.58 -1.56 12.41
N ASN A 322 26.44 -0.57 12.66
CA ASN A 322 26.09 0.68 13.32
C ASN A 322 26.38 1.87 12.39
N ALA A 323 25.32 2.51 11.94
CA ALA A 323 25.31 3.71 11.11
C ALA A 323 24.51 4.84 11.79
N ASP A 324 24.48 4.88 13.13
CA ASP A 324 23.83 5.95 13.87
C ASP A 324 24.52 7.30 13.65
N GLY A 325 23.78 8.41 13.74
CA GLY A 325 24.36 9.75 13.69
C GLY A 325 23.68 10.77 14.59
N ASP A 326 24.41 11.80 15.04
CA ASP A 326 23.91 12.87 15.91
C ASP A 326 22.77 13.67 15.25
N ILE A 327 22.98 14.09 14.00
CA ILE A 327 22.02 14.89 13.21
C ILE A 327 21.33 14.10 12.07
N GLY A 328 21.40 12.77 12.12
CA GLY A 328 20.70 11.86 11.21
C GLY A 328 21.40 10.52 10.99
N GLY A 329 20.61 9.48 10.74
CA GLY A 329 21.12 8.14 10.45
C GLY A 329 21.83 8.02 9.11
N GLY A 330 22.70 7.01 8.99
CA GLY A 330 23.46 6.67 7.79
C GLY A 330 22.72 5.73 6.84
N THR A 331 23.47 5.06 5.96
CA THR A 331 22.92 4.13 4.97
C THR A 331 23.58 2.76 5.06
N VAL A 332 22.79 1.70 5.04
CA VAL A 332 23.23 0.31 4.98
C VAL A 332 22.57 -0.38 3.79
N LEU A 333 23.37 -0.88 2.86
CA LEU A 333 22.93 -1.65 1.69
C LEU A 333 23.48 -3.07 1.80
N MET A 334 22.60 -4.06 1.90
CA MET A 334 22.95 -5.47 2.00
C MET A 334 22.29 -6.24 0.86
N GLY A 335 23.12 -6.77 -0.05
CA GLY A 335 22.68 -7.54 -1.20
C GLY A 335 22.11 -6.72 -2.37
N GLY A 336 21.80 -5.44 -2.21
CA GLY A 336 21.36 -4.56 -3.30
C GLY A 336 21.05 -3.14 -2.80
N ASP A 337 20.70 -2.24 -3.73
CA ASP A 337 20.11 -0.93 -3.40
C ASP A 337 18.58 -0.99 -3.51
N TYR A 338 17.94 0.13 -3.19
CA TYR A 338 16.49 0.28 -3.16
C TYR A 338 15.82 -0.24 -4.45
N GLN A 339 14.86 -1.14 -4.29
CA GLN A 339 14.10 -1.81 -5.36
C GLN A 339 14.96 -2.51 -6.42
N GLY A 340 16.18 -2.95 -6.09
CA GLY A 340 17.08 -3.59 -7.06
C GLY A 340 17.57 -2.60 -8.11
N GLY A 341 17.65 -1.31 -7.76
CA GLY A 341 18.17 -0.27 -8.64
C GLY A 341 19.64 0.06 -8.37
N GLY A 342 20.09 1.16 -8.99
CA GLY A 342 21.41 1.74 -8.73
C GLY A 342 22.57 1.01 -9.39
N ASN A 343 23.79 1.28 -8.89
CA ASN A 343 25.06 0.71 -9.40
C ASN A 343 25.66 -0.33 -8.42
N VAL A 344 24.82 -0.92 -7.56
CA VAL A 344 25.23 -1.89 -6.53
C VAL A 344 24.96 -3.30 -7.07
N HIS A 345 25.92 -4.21 -6.93
CA HIS A 345 25.70 -5.59 -7.35
C HIS A 345 24.60 -6.26 -6.52
N GLU A 346 23.66 -6.86 -7.24
CA GLU A 346 22.48 -7.56 -6.74
C GLU A 346 22.79 -9.02 -6.39
N ALA A 347 22.69 -9.38 -5.10
CA ALA A 347 22.85 -10.73 -4.61
C ALA A 347 21.71 -11.64 -5.06
N ASP A 348 21.99 -12.92 -5.25
CA ASP A 348 20.98 -13.95 -5.48
C ASP A 348 20.23 -14.26 -4.18
N SER A 349 20.92 -14.27 -3.03
CA SER A 349 20.26 -14.41 -1.73
C SER A 349 20.91 -13.62 -0.60
N THR A 350 20.07 -13.13 0.31
CA THR A 350 20.47 -12.35 1.50
C THR A 350 19.93 -13.00 2.77
N PHE A 351 20.77 -13.11 3.81
CA PHE A 351 20.44 -13.71 5.10
C PHE A 351 20.78 -12.78 6.27
N MET A 352 19.84 -12.57 7.19
CA MET A 352 20.07 -11.91 8.47
C MET A 352 19.58 -12.79 9.62
N GLY A 353 20.52 -13.21 10.47
CA GLY A 353 20.28 -14.05 11.66
C GLY A 353 19.41 -13.37 12.71
N GLN A 354 18.86 -14.16 13.64
CA GLN A 354 17.88 -13.73 14.62
C GLN A 354 18.45 -12.71 15.62
N ASP A 355 19.71 -12.88 16.02
CA ASP A 355 20.36 -11.98 16.97
C ASP A 355 21.12 -10.84 16.29
N ALA A 356 21.19 -10.83 14.96
CA ALA A 356 21.84 -9.78 14.18
C ALA A 356 21.15 -8.43 14.37
N ARG A 357 21.92 -7.33 14.30
CA ARG A 357 21.38 -5.96 14.44
C ARG A 357 21.97 -4.99 13.43
N ILE A 358 21.11 -4.15 12.87
CA ILE A 358 21.47 -2.99 12.05
C ILE A 358 20.82 -1.75 12.69
N SER A 359 21.61 -0.73 12.99
CA SER A 359 21.11 0.56 13.46
C SER A 359 21.55 1.68 12.53
N ALA A 360 20.63 2.56 12.17
CA ALA A 360 20.89 3.79 11.44
C ALA A 360 19.99 4.90 12.03
N ASN A 361 20.09 5.11 13.34
CA ASN A 361 19.25 6.04 14.06
C ASN A 361 19.79 7.47 13.98
N ALA A 362 18.90 8.46 14.04
CA ALA A 362 19.26 9.79 14.52
C ALA A 362 19.31 9.78 16.06
N LEU A 363 20.32 10.40 16.67
CA LEU A 363 20.53 10.37 18.12
C LEU A 363 19.98 11.62 18.81
N SER A 364 20.35 12.82 18.33
CA SER A 364 19.94 14.08 18.94
C SER A 364 18.88 14.80 18.12
N SER A 365 19.04 14.83 16.80
CA SER A 365 18.10 15.47 15.87
C SER A 365 18.17 14.86 14.48
N GLY A 366 17.13 15.08 13.67
CA GLY A 366 17.12 14.68 12.26
C GLY A 366 16.45 13.34 12.00
N ASP A 367 16.42 12.98 10.73
CA ASP A 367 15.72 11.81 10.24
C ASP A 367 16.55 10.54 10.47
N GLY A 368 15.86 9.42 10.72
CA GLY A 368 16.46 8.09 10.68
C GLY A 368 17.02 7.76 9.29
N GLY A 369 17.93 6.80 9.26
CA GLY A 369 18.69 6.43 8.07
C GLY A 369 17.96 5.51 7.09
N LYS A 370 18.72 4.95 6.14
CA LYS A 370 18.24 4.02 5.11
C LYS A 370 18.85 2.63 5.32
N VAL A 371 18.04 1.58 5.41
CA VAL A 371 18.52 0.19 5.51
C VAL A 371 17.82 -0.67 4.46
N ILE A 372 18.59 -1.27 3.55
CA ILE A 372 18.08 -2.11 2.46
C ILE A 372 18.65 -3.53 2.61
N LEU A 373 17.75 -4.51 2.69
CA LEU A 373 18.06 -5.94 2.55
C LEU A 373 17.38 -6.41 1.26
N TRP A 374 18.18 -6.75 0.27
CA TRP A 374 17.66 -7.04 -1.06
C TRP A 374 18.37 -8.26 -1.67
N SER A 375 17.65 -8.98 -2.52
CA SER A 375 18.17 -10.11 -3.31
C SER A 375 17.31 -10.32 -4.55
N LYS A 376 17.86 -10.93 -5.60
CA LYS A 376 17.09 -11.39 -6.76
C LYS A 376 16.12 -12.48 -6.33
N ASP A 377 16.63 -13.57 -5.76
CA ASP A 377 15.79 -14.74 -5.49
C ASP A 377 15.21 -14.76 -4.08
N SER A 378 16.00 -14.47 -3.06
CA SER A 378 15.49 -14.66 -1.70
C SER A 378 16.16 -13.92 -0.56
N THR A 379 15.33 -13.37 0.32
CA THR A 379 15.79 -12.68 1.52
C THR A 379 15.15 -13.29 2.77
N GLN A 380 16.01 -13.68 3.72
CA GLN A 380 15.64 -14.18 5.03
C GLN A 380 16.00 -13.12 6.08
N PHE A 381 14.98 -12.56 6.74
CA PHE A 381 15.15 -11.48 7.70
C PHE A 381 14.61 -11.88 9.08
N HIS A 382 15.53 -12.22 9.99
CA HIS A 382 15.20 -12.65 11.35
C HIS A 382 15.64 -11.70 12.47
N GLY A 383 16.55 -10.76 12.17
CA GLY A 383 17.17 -9.89 13.17
C GLY A 383 16.42 -8.57 13.43
N GLY A 384 17.12 -7.60 14.01
CA GLY A 384 16.56 -6.27 14.32
C GLY A 384 17.14 -5.15 13.46
N ILE A 385 16.26 -4.32 12.88
CA ILE A 385 16.62 -3.08 12.18
C ILE A 385 16.03 -1.89 12.95
N SER A 386 16.81 -0.82 13.13
CA SER A 386 16.36 0.43 13.75
C SER A 386 16.75 1.63 12.90
N VAL A 387 15.76 2.46 12.55
CA VAL A 387 15.94 3.69 11.78
C VAL A 387 15.17 4.85 12.43
N SER A 388 15.29 5.00 13.74
CA SER A 388 14.48 5.96 14.50
C SER A 388 14.88 7.41 14.23
N GLY A 389 13.89 8.30 14.14
CA GLY A 389 14.09 9.74 14.05
C GLY A 389 14.23 10.42 15.42
N ALA A 390 14.99 11.52 15.50
CA ALA A 390 15.25 12.25 16.74
C ALA A 390 14.92 13.74 16.66
N GLY A 391 14.72 14.35 17.84
CA GLY A 391 14.31 15.75 17.95
C GLY A 391 12.85 16.00 17.57
N SER A 392 12.41 17.25 17.68
CA SER A 392 11.00 17.63 17.50
C SER A 392 10.50 17.58 16.05
N GLN A 393 11.43 17.49 15.08
CA GLN A 393 11.12 17.49 13.64
C GLN A 393 11.62 16.24 12.91
N GLY A 394 12.44 15.40 13.55
CA GLY A 394 13.04 14.23 12.91
C GLY A 394 11.99 13.15 12.66
N ARG A 395 12.08 12.52 11.49
CA ARG A 395 11.20 11.44 11.04
C ARG A 395 11.89 10.08 11.13
N GLY A 396 11.11 9.02 11.23
CA GLY A 396 11.66 7.67 11.07
C GLY A 396 12.20 7.49 9.65
N GLY A 397 13.18 6.61 9.50
CA GLY A 397 13.89 6.38 8.25
C GLY A 397 13.18 5.42 7.30
N LEU A 398 13.95 4.88 6.35
CA LEU A 398 13.48 3.97 5.31
C LEU A 398 14.07 2.58 5.50
N VAL A 399 13.23 1.56 5.47
CA VAL A 399 13.63 0.15 5.41
C VAL A 399 13.04 -0.52 4.19
N GLU A 400 13.81 -1.38 3.54
CA GLU A 400 13.32 -2.31 2.52
C GLU A 400 13.81 -3.72 2.81
N THR A 401 12.91 -4.70 2.67
CA THR A 401 13.21 -6.13 2.70
C THR A 401 12.56 -6.79 1.49
N SER A 402 13.35 -7.13 0.47
CA SER A 402 12.84 -7.52 -0.85
C SER A 402 13.58 -8.72 -1.45
N GLY A 403 12.88 -9.43 -2.33
CA GLY A 403 13.38 -10.58 -3.07
C GLY A 403 12.23 -11.49 -3.49
N HIS A 404 12.41 -12.31 -4.54
CA HIS A 404 11.32 -13.12 -5.09
C HIS A 404 10.59 -13.96 -4.02
N ALA A 405 11.34 -14.55 -3.09
CA ALA A 405 10.84 -15.22 -1.89
C ALA A 405 11.34 -14.53 -0.61
N LEU A 406 10.43 -14.28 0.34
CA LEU A 406 10.75 -13.63 1.61
C LEU A 406 10.34 -14.47 2.81
N GLU A 407 11.20 -14.48 3.82
CA GLU A 407 10.90 -14.99 5.14
C GLU A 407 11.20 -13.92 6.18
N ILE A 408 10.16 -13.40 6.83
CA ILE A 408 10.28 -12.24 7.72
C ILE A 408 9.76 -12.56 9.12
N THR A 409 10.70 -12.63 10.08
CA THR A 409 10.43 -12.70 11.53
C THR A 409 11.18 -11.63 12.32
N GLY A 410 12.04 -10.85 11.66
CA GLY A 410 12.78 -9.77 12.29
C GLY A 410 11.90 -8.61 12.74
N ILE A 411 12.44 -7.65 13.48
CA ILE A 411 11.69 -6.47 13.97
C ILE A 411 12.28 -5.21 13.33
N VAL A 412 11.41 -4.29 12.91
CA VAL A 412 11.81 -3.00 12.37
C VAL A 412 11.29 -1.87 13.26
N ASP A 413 12.19 -1.11 13.88
CA ASP A 413 11.86 0.11 14.59
C ASP A 413 11.87 1.31 13.63
N LEU A 414 10.66 1.81 13.33
CA LEU A 414 10.39 2.96 12.47
C LEU A 414 10.05 4.22 13.28
N SER A 415 10.21 4.19 14.60
CA SER A 415 9.67 5.23 15.49
C SER A 415 10.35 6.59 15.30
N ALA A 416 9.66 7.65 15.72
CA ALA A 416 10.25 8.97 15.83
C ALA A 416 9.62 9.74 16.99
N VAL A 417 10.43 10.49 17.74
CA VAL A 417 9.95 11.32 18.87
C VAL A 417 8.92 12.37 18.42
N SER A 418 9.01 12.83 17.17
CA SER A 418 8.06 13.77 16.56
C SER A 418 6.67 13.18 16.28
N GLY A 419 6.50 11.86 16.38
CA GLY A 419 5.31 11.12 15.94
C GLY A 419 5.25 10.88 14.42
N GLN A 420 6.25 11.32 13.66
CA GLN A 420 6.37 11.06 12.22
C GLN A 420 7.25 9.83 11.97
N GLY A 421 6.68 8.64 12.11
CA GLY A 421 7.38 7.38 11.85
C GLY A 421 7.87 7.20 10.41
N GLY A 422 8.69 6.16 10.24
CA GLY A 422 9.36 5.81 8.99
C GLY A 422 8.53 4.93 8.05
N THR A 423 9.16 4.53 6.95
CA THR A 423 8.57 3.69 5.92
C THR A 423 9.24 2.32 5.87
N TRP A 424 8.47 1.25 5.71
CA TRP A 424 8.99 -0.09 5.41
C TRP A 424 8.33 -0.67 4.15
N LEU A 425 9.15 -0.97 3.15
CA LEU A 425 8.77 -1.66 1.91
C LEU A 425 9.09 -3.16 2.00
N ILE A 426 8.12 -3.98 1.62
CA ILE A 426 8.22 -5.44 1.52
C ILE A 426 7.72 -5.83 0.12
N ASP A 427 8.58 -6.42 -0.73
CA ASP A 427 8.24 -6.70 -2.14
C ASP A 427 8.69 -8.09 -2.63
N PRO A 428 7.90 -9.15 -2.40
CA PRO A 428 8.11 -10.47 -3.00
C PRO A 428 7.22 -10.76 -4.21
N PHE A 429 7.34 -11.96 -4.79
CA PHE A 429 6.35 -12.42 -5.76
C PHE A 429 4.96 -12.62 -5.14
N ASN A 430 4.82 -13.34 -4.04
CA ASN A 430 3.56 -13.47 -3.31
C ASN A 430 3.84 -13.54 -1.81
N ILE A 431 2.85 -13.28 -0.95
CA ILE A 431 3.09 -13.28 0.49
C ILE A 431 1.87 -13.69 1.31
N ASN A 432 2.14 -14.44 2.38
CA ASN A 432 1.21 -14.77 3.44
C ASN A 432 1.59 -13.99 4.70
N ILE A 433 0.64 -13.30 5.32
CA ILE A 433 0.78 -12.74 6.67
C ILE A 433 0.29 -13.80 7.65
N THR A 434 1.18 -14.38 8.45
CA THR A 434 0.90 -15.58 9.26
C THR A 434 1.39 -15.43 10.70
N LYS A 435 0.90 -16.28 11.62
CA LYS A 435 1.37 -16.32 13.01
C LYS A 435 2.81 -16.79 13.16
N GLY A 436 3.27 -17.63 12.24
CA GLY A 436 4.63 -18.16 12.21
C GLY A 436 5.14 -18.18 10.78
N ALA A 437 6.26 -17.51 10.55
CA ALA A 437 7.00 -17.68 9.32
C ALA A 437 7.73 -19.02 9.44
N SER A 438 7.48 -19.95 8.53
CA SER A 438 8.37 -21.11 8.35
C SER A 438 8.25 -21.64 6.94
N SER A 439 8.98 -21.02 6.01
CA SER A 439 9.53 -21.76 4.88
C SER A 439 10.80 -22.49 5.36
N GLY A 440 11.00 -23.74 4.93
CA GLY A 440 12.17 -24.54 5.34
C GLY A 440 13.48 -23.95 4.85
N THR A 441 14.05 -23.03 5.63
CA THR A 441 15.30 -22.32 5.32
C THR A 441 16.52 -23.07 5.81
N SER A 442 17.61 -23.03 5.03
CA SER A 442 18.91 -23.47 5.50
C SER A 442 19.62 -22.33 6.22
N THR A 443 20.06 -22.57 7.46
CA THR A 443 20.85 -21.62 8.26
C THR A 443 22.35 -21.71 7.96
N GLY A 444 22.75 -22.47 6.94
CA GLY A 444 24.15 -22.73 6.59
C GLY A 444 24.52 -22.16 5.21
N SER A 445 25.74 -21.65 5.05
CA SER A 445 26.25 -21.05 3.80
C SER A 445 26.22 -22.06 2.65
N PRO A 446 25.79 -21.69 1.43
CA PRO A 446 25.43 -20.34 0.96
C PRO A 446 23.98 -19.84 1.26
N PHE A 447 23.29 -20.36 2.27
CA PHE A 447 21.93 -19.97 2.72
C PHE A 447 20.93 -20.00 1.56
N THR A 448 20.57 -21.20 1.13
CA THR A 448 19.54 -21.39 0.11
C THR A 448 18.17 -21.55 0.79
N PRO A 449 17.17 -20.74 0.43
CA PRO A 449 15.79 -21.02 0.79
C PRO A 449 15.17 -22.01 -0.18
N ASN A 450 14.02 -22.53 0.21
CA ASN A 450 13.22 -23.40 -0.63
C ASN A 450 12.60 -22.61 -1.79
N ALA A 451 13.27 -22.63 -2.94
CA ALA A 451 12.76 -22.04 -4.19
C ALA A 451 11.42 -22.71 -4.56
N GLY A 452 10.32 -21.98 -4.41
CA GLY A 452 8.96 -22.47 -4.66
C GLY A 452 8.00 -22.37 -3.47
N GLY A 453 8.46 -21.96 -2.28
CA GLY A 453 7.60 -21.60 -1.16
C GLY A 453 6.92 -20.24 -1.32
N SER A 454 5.71 -20.07 -0.78
CA SER A 454 5.12 -18.73 -0.63
C SER A 454 5.89 -17.94 0.42
N SER A 455 6.13 -16.65 0.18
CA SER A 455 6.77 -15.78 1.18
C SER A 455 5.91 -15.67 2.43
N ASN A 456 6.53 -15.52 3.60
CA ASN A 456 5.83 -15.37 4.87
C ASN A 456 6.30 -14.13 5.62
N LEU A 457 5.34 -13.36 6.11
CA LEU A 457 5.52 -12.25 7.03
C LEU A 457 4.83 -12.58 8.36
N SER A 458 5.62 -12.62 9.43
CA SER A 458 5.09 -12.75 10.78
C SER A 458 4.15 -11.58 11.13
N SER A 459 2.92 -11.88 11.53
CA SER A 459 1.97 -10.90 12.05
C SER A 459 2.54 -10.18 13.29
N ALA A 460 3.30 -10.88 14.14
CA ALA A 460 3.94 -10.29 15.32
C ALA A 460 4.97 -9.22 14.93
N THR A 461 5.75 -9.48 13.89
CA THR A 461 6.68 -8.51 13.29
C THR A 461 5.92 -7.30 12.75
N LEU A 462 4.92 -7.54 11.90
CA LEU A 462 4.14 -6.47 11.27
C LEU A 462 3.48 -5.57 12.34
N ASN A 463 2.90 -6.18 13.37
CA ASN A 463 2.24 -5.48 14.47
C ASN A 463 3.22 -4.61 15.27
N ALA A 464 4.44 -5.11 15.54
CA ALA A 464 5.46 -4.35 16.24
C ALA A 464 5.95 -3.14 15.40
N SER A 465 6.04 -3.29 14.08
CA SER A 465 6.52 -2.24 13.17
C SER A 465 5.45 -1.16 12.88
N LEU A 466 4.15 -1.46 13.01
CA LEU A 466 3.03 -0.50 12.89
C LEU A 466 2.94 0.45 14.10
N SER A 467 4.06 1.13 14.38
CA SER A 467 4.26 2.11 15.45
C SER A 467 3.78 3.51 15.06
N GLU A 468 3.95 4.50 15.95
CA GLU A 468 3.45 5.86 15.74
C GLU A 468 4.03 6.51 14.47
N GLY A 469 3.13 6.92 13.57
CA GLY A 469 3.43 7.53 12.27
C GLY A 469 4.01 6.58 11.22
N ALA A 470 4.16 5.28 11.52
CA ALA A 470 4.76 4.30 10.63
C ALA A 470 3.90 4.07 9.37
N LYS A 471 4.58 3.85 8.24
CA LYS A 471 3.96 3.54 6.95
C LYS A 471 4.54 2.24 6.41
N ILE A 472 3.72 1.21 6.29
CA ILE A 472 4.16 -0.09 5.79
C ILE A 472 3.47 -0.39 4.47
N LEU A 473 4.28 -0.68 3.45
CA LEU A 473 3.83 -1.09 2.12
C LEU A 473 4.28 -2.54 1.88
N VAL A 474 3.30 -3.42 1.76
CA VAL A 474 3.50 -4.79 1.26
C VAL A 474 3.06 -4.79 -0.19
N CYS A 475 4.01 -4.83 -1.11
CA CYS A 475 3.78 -4.92 -2.55
C CYS A 475 4.09 -6.34 -3.02
N THR A 476 3.45 -6.81 -4.09
CA THR A 476 3.80 -8.10 -4.71
C THR A 476 3.87 -7.97 -6.22
N SER A 477 4.63 -8.87 -6.85
CA SER A 477 4.85 -8.92 -8.30
C SER A 477 4.56 -10.31 -8.90
N ALA A 478 4.69 -10.48 -10.22
CA ALA A 478 4.50 -11.79 -10.86
C ALA A 478 5.80 -12.60 -10.83
N GLY A 479 5.69 -13.90 -10.55
CA GLY A 479 6.79 -14.83 -10.65
C GLY A 479 6.36 -16.25 -10.99
N ALA A 480 7.28 -17.06 -11.53
CA ALA A 480 7.01 -18.43 -11.92
C ALA A 480 6.47 -19.26 -10.73
N GLY A 481 5.35 -19.96 -10.92
CA GLY A 481 4.72 -20.79 -9.88
C GLY A 481 3.95 -20.02 -8.82
N THR A 482 3.90 -18.68 -8.87
CA THR A 482 3.15 -17.84 -7.94
C THR A 482 2.07 -17.06 -8.68
N SER A 483 1.00 -16.70 -7.96
CA SER A 483 -0.09 -15.90 -8.52
C SER A 483 0.04 -14.40 -8.22
N GLY A 484 0.98 -14.02 -7.34
CA GLY A 484 1.10 -12.65 -6.87
C GLY A 484 -0.02 -12.18 -5.95
N ASP A 485 -0.52 -13.10 -5.12
CA ASP A 485 -1.56 -12.81 -4.13
C ASP A 485 -0.95 -12.40 -2.78
N ILE A 486 -1.70 -11.58 -2.04
CA ILE A 486 -1.48 -11.29 -0.62
C ILE A 486 -2.58 -12.00 0.19
N ASN A 487 -2.18 -12.92 1.07
CA ASN A 487 -3.13 -13.62 1.96
C ASN A 487 -2.90 -13.18 3.41
N VAL A 488 -3.95 -12.68 4.08
CA VAL A 488 -3.88 -12.32 5.50
C VAL A 488 -4.47 -13.47 6.33
N LEU A 489 -3.57 -14.30 6.85
CA LEU A 489 -3.88 -15.56 7.54
C LEU A 489 -3.76 -15.46 9.07
N ASP A 490 -3.35 -14.30 9.59
CA ASP A 490 -3.38 -13.99 11.02
C ASP A 490 -3.73 -12.51 11.27
N ASN A 491 -4.08 -12.18 12.52
CA ASN A 491 -4.53 -10.85 12.89
C ASN A 491 -3.41 -9.80 12.85
N VAL A 492 -3.70 -8.67 12.20
CA VAL A 492 -2.85 -7.48 12.16
C VAL A 492 -3.41 -6.41 13.09
N LYS A 493 -2.53 -5.79 13.88
CA LYS A 493 -2.87 -4.76 14.85
C LYS A 493 -1.87 -3.60 14.79
N GLY A 494 -2.34 -2.42 14.39
CA GLY A 494 -1.56 -1.19 14.48
C GLY A 494 -1.47 -0.71 15.93
N VAL A 495 -0.24 -0.56 16.46
CA VAL A 495 0.02 -0.17 17.85
C VAL A 495 0.24 1.33 18.03
N GLY A 496 0.48 2.07 16.94
CA GLY A 496 0.48 3.53 16.88
C GLY A 496 -0.52 4.08 15.85
N ASN A 497 -0.56 5.40 15.68
CA ASN A 497 -1.26 6.02 14.56
C ASN A 497 -0.50 5.71 13.27
N ALA A 498 -0.96 4.75 12.46
CA ALA A 498 -0.15 4.16 11.39
C ALA A 498 -0.90 4.04 10.05
N THR A 499 -0.18 3.65 9.01
CA THR A 499 -0.74 3.30 7.70
C THR A 499 -0.23 1.93 7.25
N LEU A 500 -1.17 1.05 6.87
CA LEU A 500 -0.89 -0.22 6.23
C LEU A 500 -1.45 -0.23 4.80
N THR A 501 -0.57 -0.43 3.83
CA THR A 501 -0.95 -0.62 2.42
C THR A 501 -0.57 -2.02 1.98
N LEU A 502 -1.57 -2.79 1.54
CA LEU A 502 -1.39 -4.08 0.86
C LEU A 502 -1.64 -3.86 -0.63
N GLN A 503 -0.62 -4.05 -1.46
CA GLN A 503 -0.67 -3.87 -2.91
C GLN A 503 -0.37 -5.20 -3.61
N ALA A 504 -1.41 -5.94 -3.99
CA ALA A 504 -1.28 -7.23 -4.64
C ALA A 504 -1.08 -7.12 -6.16
N HIS A 505 -0.18 -7.95 -6.71
CA HIS A 505 -0.10 -8.17 -8.15
C HIS A 505 -1.45 -8.66 -8.70
N ARG A 506 -2.08 -9.59 -7.99
CA ARG A 506 -3.35 -10.22 -8.35
C ARG A 506 -4.41 -10.03 -7.26
N ASN A 507 -4.57 -10.95 -6.31
CA ASN A 507 -5.66 -10.92 -5.32
C ASN A 507 -5.19 -10.52 -3.91
N ILE A 508 -6.12 -9.96 -3.12
CA ILE A 508 -6.00 -9.85 -1.67
C ILE A 508 -7.10 -10.70 -1.02
N VAL A 509 -6.72 -11.58 -0.09
CA VAL A 509 -7.67 -12.49 0.59
C VAL A 509 -7.53 -12.41 2.11
N MET A 510 -8.67 -12.24 2.79
CA MET A 510 -8.81 -12.35 4.25
C MET A 510 -9.95 -13.32 4.60
N THR A 511 -9.69 -14.31 5.45
CA THR A 511 -10.72 -15.21 5.96
C THR A 511 -10.51 -15.46 7.45
N ASN A 512 -11.54 -15.18 8.27
CA ASN A 512 -11.51 -15.37 9.73
C ASN A 512 -10.38 -14.59 10.44
N THR A 513 -9.96 -13.45 9.88
CA THR A 513 -8.86 -12.63 10.39
C THR A 513 -9.27 -11.16 10.53
N SER A 514 -8.46 -10.38 11.22
CA SER A 514 -8.71 -8.96 11.46
C SER A 514 -7.51 -8.07 11.16
N ILE A 515 -7.80 -6.85 10.71
CA ILE A 515 -6.86 -5.72 10.68
C ILE A 515 -7.46 -4.64 11.58
N SER A 516 -6.77 -4.26 12.66
CA SER A 516 -7.35 -3.36 13.66
C SER A 516 -6.35 -2.32 14.18
N ALA A 517 -6.84 -1.16 14.58
CA ALA A 517 -6.09 -0.22 15.41
C ALA A 517 -6.16 -0.63 16.89
N ALA A 518 -5.11 -0.35 17.65
CA ALA A 518 -5.14 -0.39 19.11
C ALA A 518 -6.07 0.70 19.70
N ASP A 519 -6.47 0.52 20.96
CA ASP A 519 -7.32 1.49 21.65
C ASP A 519 -6.66 2.87 21.69
N GLY A 520 -7.41 3.90 21.29
CA GLY A 520 -6.91 5.29 21.23
C GLY A 520 -5.95 5.58 20.07
N LYS A 521 -5.75 4.64 19.14
CA LYS A 521 -4.92 4.81 17.93
C LYS A 521 -5.77 4.77 16.67
N THR A 522 -5.28 5.37 15.59
CA THR A 522 -5.88 5.32 14.25
C THR A 522 -5.05 4.44 13.31
N LEU A 523 -5.69 3.81 12.33
CA LEU A 523 -4.98 3.03 11.31
C LEU A 523 -5.58 3.30 9.94
N ASN A 524 -4.82 3.90 9.02
CA ASN A 524 -5.25 3.92 7.62
C ASN A 524 -4.97 2.57 6.99
N VAL A 525 -5.94 2.01 6.28
CA VAL A 525 -5.83 0.69 5.63
C VAL A 525 -6.17 0.83 4.15
N SER A 526 -5.25 0.39 3.30
CA SER A 526 -5.42 0.37 1.86
C SER A 526 -5.22 -1.05 1.33
N LEU A 527 -6.21 -1.58 0.61
CA LEU A 527 -6.19 -2.87 -0.05
C LEU A 527 -6.28 -2.66 -1.57
N TYR A 528 -5.14 -2.73 -2.25
CA TYR A 528 -5.04 -2.50 -3.69
C TYR A 528 -4.72 -3.80 -4.42
N SER A 529 -5.62 -4.28 -5.26
CA SER A 529 -5.41 -5.50 -6.05
C SER A 529 -5.16 -5.19 -7.53
N ASN A 530 -4.92 -6.20 -8.36
CA ASN A 530 -4.82 -6.04 -9.83
C ASN A 530 -3.72 -5.04 -10.26
N PHE A 531 -2.55 -5.04 -9.61
CA PHE A 531 -1.42 -4.20 -10.02
C PHE A 531 -0.92 -4.55 -11.43
N ASN A 532 -1.14 -5.78 -11.87
CA ASN A 532 -0.82 -6.22 -13.22
C ASN A 532 -1.79 -5.71 -14.30
N ASN A 533 -2.88 -5.04 -13.90
CA ASN A 533 -3.93 -4.52 -14.75
C ASN A 533 -4.53 -5.56 -15.72
N SER A 534 -4.51 -6.84 -15.34
CA SER A 534 -5.03 -7.93 -16.18
C SER A 534 -6.56 -7.99 -16.24
N GLY A 535 -7.23 -7.23 -15.38
CA GLY A 535 -8.67 -7.35 -15.14
C GLY A 535 -9.04 -8.55 -14.27
N ASN A 536 -8.05 -9.22 -13.68
CA ASN A 536 -8.25 -10.37 -12.80
C ASN A 536 -7.42 -10.25 -11.53
N GLY A 537 -7.79 -9.32 -10.67
CA GLY A 537 -7.22 -9.14 -9.35
C GLY A 537 -8.25 -8.57 -8.40
N SER A 538 -8.77 -9.41 -7.52
CA SER A 538 -9.91 -9.16 -6.66
C SER A 538 -9.52 -8.94 -5.19
N VAL A 539 -10.46 -8.40 -4.41
CA VAL A 539 -10.37 -8.35 -2.94
C VAL A 539 -11.52 -9.16 -2.35
N ALA A 540 -11.19 -10.22 -1.61
CA ALA A 540 -12.16 -11.13 -1.00
C ALA A 540 -12.01 -11.17 0.53
N LEU A 541 -13.03 -10.69 1.24
CA LEU A 541 -13.10 -10.62 2.70
C LEU A 541 -14.25 -11.49 3.22
N SER A 542 -13.94 -12.59 3.90
CA SER A 542 -14.92 -13.56 4.42
C SER A 542 -14.80 -13.72 5.94
N ASN A 543 -15.86 -13.39 6.68
CA ASN A 543 -15.82 -13.35 8.16
C ASN A 543 -14.60 -12.55 8.67
N ALA A 544 -14.30 -11.45 7.99
CA ALA A 544 -13.11 -10.63 8.23
C ALA A 544 -13.50 -9.35 8.98
N THR A 545 -12.62 -8.82 9.82
CA THR A 545 -12.86 -7.52 10.49
C THR A 545 -11.80 -6.51 10.10
N ILE A 546 -12.20 -5.32 9.66
CA ILE A 546 -11.30 -4.17 9.54
C ILE A 546 -11.81 -3.07 10.47
N SER A 547 -10.97 -2.60 11.41
CA SER A 547 -11.32 -1.53 12.35
C SER A 547 -10.23 -0.47 12.41
N THR A 548 -10.48 0.71 11.83
CA THR A 548 -9.46 1.76 11.67
C THR A 548 -9.48 2.84 12.75
N ASN A 549 -10.54 2.88 13.57
CA ASN A 549 -10.71 3.78 14.72
C ASN A 549 -10.35 5.26 14.43
N GLY A 550 -10.86 5.80 13.33
CA GLY A 550 -10.67 7.18 12.85
C GLY A 550 -9.86 7.25 11.56
N GLY A 551 -9.11 6.21 11.20
CA GLY A 551 -8.38 6.12 9.92
C GLY A 551 -9.29 5.75 8.74
N ASN A 552 -8.84 6.02 7.52
CA ASN A 552 -9.58 5.70 6.30
C ASN A 552 -9.37 4.24 5.88
N LEU A 553 -10.37 3.67 5.19
CA LEU A 553 -10.30 2.37 4.52
C LEU A 553 -10.52 2.56 3.01
N THR A 554 -9.58 2.11 2.18
CA THR A 554 -9.74 2.08 0.72
C THR A 554 -9.53 0.67 0.17
N ILE A 555 -10.41 0.24 -0.74
CA ILE A 555 -10.31 -1.02 -1.48
C ILE A 555 -10.47 -0.70 -2.98
N SER A 556 -9.42 -0.90 -3.79
CA SER A 556 -9.42 -0.48 -5.19
C SER A 556 -8.39 -1.26 -6.03
N GLY A 557 -8.17 -0.86 -7.28
CA GLY A 557 -7.04 -1.34 -8.07
C GLY A 557 -5.72 -0.69 -7.64
N ALA A 558 -4.59 -1.26 -8.05
CA ALA A 558 -3.26 -0.82 -7.62
C ALA A 558 -2.50 0.09 -8.61
N VAL A 559 -2.80 0.07 -9.92
CA VAL A 559 -2.04 0.87 -10.91
C VAL A 559 -2.18 2.38 -10.68
N GLN A 560 -3.38 2.81 -10.26
CA GLN A 560 -3.70 4.18 -9.82
C GLN A 560 -4.89 4.07 -8.86
N PRO A 561 -4.69 4.01 -7.53
CA PRO A 561 -5.76 3.62 -6.61
C PRO A 561 -7.04 4.48 -6.64
N ASP A 562 -6.93 5.74 -7.04
CA ASP A 562 -8.04 6.67 -7.21
C ASP A 562 -8.86 6.43 -8.50
N GLN A 563 -8.27 5.78 -9.51
CA GLN A 563 -8.85 5.64 -10.85
C GLN A 563 -9.07 4.18 -11.27
N SER A 564 -8.29 3.24 -10.73
CA SER A 564 -8.28 1.82 -11.08
C SER A 564 -9.21 0.98 -10.19
N TRP A 565 -9.34 -0.31 -10.54
CA TRP A 565 -10.37 -1.21 -10.00
C TRP A 565 -9.77 -2.52 -9.49
N ALA A 566 -10.31 -2.98 -8.35
CA ALA A 566 -10.27 -4.40 -8.02
C ALA A 566 -11.24 -5.11 -8.98
N SER A 567 -10.75 -6.05 -9.77
CA SER A 567 -11.47 -6.55 -10.95
C SER A 567 -11.43 -8.08 -11.08
N THR A 568 -12.43 -8.63 -11.78
CA THR A 568 -12.52 -10.05 -12.11
C THR A 568 -12.83 -10.25 -13.59
N ASN A 569 -12.18 -11.21 -14.23
CA ASN A 569 -12.56 -11.72 -15.56
C ASN A 569 -13.08 -13.17 -15.49
N VAL A 570 -13.30 -13.67 -14.28
CA VAL A 570 -13.71 -15.06 -13.99
C VAL A 570 -15.23 -15.14 -13.92
N SER A 571 -15.81 -16.16 -14.55
CA SER A 571 -17.24 -16.48 -14.43
C SER A 571 -17.60 -16.82 -12.99
N ASN A 572 -18.71 -16.26 -12.51
CA ASN A 572 -19.16 -16.20 -11.12
C ASN A 572 -18.16 -15.51 -10.17
N GLY A 573 -17.19 -14.77 -10.70
CA GLY A 573 -16.23 -13.99 -9.91
C GLY A 573 -16.82 -12.68 -9.41
N THR A 574 -16.13 -12.07 -8.44
CA THR A 574 -16.45 -10.71 -7.97
C THR A 574 -15.17 -9.88 -7.83
N GLY A 575 -15.20 -8.61 -8.25
CA GLY A 575 -14.07 -7.69 -8.07
C GLY A 575 -13.79 -7.40 -6.59
N ILE A 576 -14.81 -7.01 -5.82
CA ILE A 576 -14.77 -6.87 -4.35
C ILE A 576 -15.89 -7.69 -3.71
N SER A 577 -15.55 -8.62 -2.83
CA SER A 577 -16.51 -9.47 -2.12
C SER A 577 -16.38 -9.34 -0.61
N LEU A 578 -17.47 -8.92 0.05
CA LEU A 578 -17.63 -8.96 1.51
C LEU A 578 -18.67 -10.01 1.86
N SER A 579 -18.30 -11.01 2.66
CA SER A 579 -19.17 -12.16 2.95
C SER A 579 -19.07 -12.68 4.39
N ASN A 580 -20.04 -13.50 4.79
CA ASN A 580 -19.98 -14.35 5.98
C ASN A 580 -19.73 -13.60 7.31
N GLY A 581 -20.34 -12.44 7.52
CA GLY A 581 -20.18 -11.65 8.74
C GLY A 581 -19.04 -10.65 8.70
N THR A 582 -18.49 -10.33 7.52
CA THR A 582 -17.42 -9.33 7.39
C THR A 582 -17.88 -7.97 7.93
N ARG A 583 -16.99 -7.31 8.70
CA ARG A 583 -17.28 -6.06 9.39
C ARG A 583 -16.19 -5.02 9.13
N LEU A 584 -16.54 -3.95 8.41
CA LEU A 584 -15.67 -2.80 8.15
C LEU A 584 -16.13 -1.64 9.02
N THR A 585 -15.28 -1.15 9.93
CA THR A 585 -15.64 -0.07 10.84
C THR A 585 -14.56 0.99 10.95
N THR A 586 -14.92 2.26 10.78
CA THR A 586 -13.93 3.34 10.83
C THR A 586 -14.15 4.36 11.92
N LYS A 587 -15.32 4.41 12.56
CA LYS A 587 -15.62 5.35 13.67
C LYS A 587 -15.28 6.83 13.34
N GLY A 588 -15.42 7.25 12.09
CA GLY A 588 -15.18 8.63 11.65
C GLY A 588 -14.34 8.74 10.37
N GLY A 589 -13.54 7.73 10.03
CA GLY A 589 -12.79 7.72 8.77
C GLY A 589 -13.66 7.32 7.57
N ASP A 590 -13.24 7.67 6.36
CA ASP A 590 -13.98 7.32 5.14
C ASP A 590 -13.75 5.86 4.73
N VAL A 591 -14.74 5.29 4.04
CA VAL A 591 -14.68 3.98 3.40
C VAL A 591 -14.90 4.14 1.90
N ASN A 592 -13.91 3.79 1.07
CA ASN A 592 -13.98 3.89 -0.38
C ASN A 592 -13.72 2.53 -1.05
N LEU A 593 -14.69 2.00 -1.81
CA LEU A 593 -14.60 0.73 -2.53
C LEU A 593 -14.80 0.96 -4.04
N ARG A 594 -13.84 0.50 -4.86
CA ARG A 594 -13.89 0.56 -6.34
C ARG A 594 -13.71 -0.82 -6.95
N GLY A 595 -14.82 -1.45 -7.32
CA GLY A 595 -14.85 -2.79 -7.90
C GLY A 595 -15.28 -2.77 -9.37
N ALA A 596 -14.78 -3.72 -10.16
CA ALA A 596 -15.19 -3.90 -11.54
C ALA A 596 -15.29 -5.38 -11.95
N THR A 597 -15.97 -5.64 -13.07
CA THR A 597 -15.71 -6.80 -13.92
C THR A 597 -14.83 -6.36 -15.09
N SER A 598 -14.03 -7.27 -15.64
CA SER A 598 -13.19 -6.98 -16.79
C SER A 598 -14.01 -6.83 -18.07
N SER A 599 -13.62 -5.90 -18.94
CA SER A 599 -14.14 -5.81 -20.31
C SER A 599 -13.82 -7.06 -21.15
N THR A 600 -12.83 -7.85 -20.75
CA THR A 600 -12.44 -9.11 -21.38
C THR A 600 -13.16 -10.35 -20.82
N LEU A 601 -14.13 -10.16 -19.92
CA LEU A 601 -14.98 -11.25 -19.42
C LEU A 601 -15.64 -12.00 -20.58
N ALA A 602 -15.56 -13.33 -20.56
CA ALA A 602 -16.08 -14.17 -21.64
C ALA A 602 -17.59 -13.96 -21.85
N ALA A 603 -18.02 -13.89 -23.11
CA ALA A 603 -19.41 -13.63 -23.48
C ALA A 603 -20.39 -14.58 -22.78
N GLY A 604 -21.48 -14.03 -22.26
CA GLY A 604 -22.50 -14.76 -21.50
C GLY A 604 -22.10 -15.12 -20.06
N SER A 605 -20.84 -14.95 -19.65
CA SER A 605 -20.43 -15.23 -18.27
C SER A 605 -21.06 -14.25 -17.28
N THR A 606 -21.44 -14.75 -16.11
CA THR A 606 -21.99 -13.93 -15.03
C THR A 606 -20.86 -13.46 -14.12
N ALA A 607 -20.76 -12.18 -13.80
CA ALA A 607 -19.84 -11.67 -12.80
C ALA A 607 -20.37 -10.37 -12.18
N THR A 608 -19.85 -10.01 -11.02
CA THR A 608 -20.28 -8.80 -10.29
C THR A 608 -19.09 -7.94 -9.90
N ALA A 609 -19.24 -6.62 -9.96
CA ALA A 609 -18.15 -5.72 -9.60
C ALA A 609 -17.97 -5.62 -8.08
N ILE A 610 -19.06 -5.41 -7.33
CA ILE A 610 -19.05 -5.39 -5.87
C ILE A 610 -20.22 -6.21 -5.32
N THR A 611 -19.92 -7.15 -4.41
CA THR A 611 -20.92 -7.92 -3.65
C THR A 611 -20.71 -7.75 -2.15
N ILE A 612 -21.76 -7.34 -1.44
CA ILE A 612 -21.79 -7.28 0.02
C ILE A 612 -22.93 -8.19 0.51
N SER A 613 -22.56 -9.30 1.15
CA SER A 613 -23.48 -10.33 1.63
C SER A 613 -23.26 -10.62 3.11
N ASN A 614 -24.33 -10.59 3.91
CA ASN A 614 -24.27 -10.82 5.36
C ASN A 614 -23.11 -10.05 6.04
N SER A 615 -22.93 -8.77 5.70
CA SER A 615 -21.76 -7.99 6.11
C SER A 615 -22.16 -6.56 6.50
N THR A 616 -21.34 -5.90 7.32
CA THR A 616 -21.59 -4.53 7.78
C THR A 616 -20.43 -3.61 7.42
N ILE A 617 -20.75 -2.47 6.81
CA ILE A 617 -19.87 -1.30 6.70
C ILE A 617 -20.45 -0.21 7.60
N ASP A 618 -19.68 0.27 8.57
CA ASP A 618 -20.07 1.35 9.48
C ASP A 618 -18.95 2.40 9.57
N ALA A 619 -19.18 3.54 8.93
CA ALA A 619 -18.20 4.62 8.88
C ALA A 619 -18.23 5.52 10.13
N GLY A 620 -19.15 5.30 11.07
CA GLY A 620 -19.38 6.24 12.17
C GLY A 620 -19.74 7.63 11.62
N GLY A 621 -18.85 8.61 11.73
CA GLY A 621 -19.05 9.95 11.16
C GLY A 621 -18.50 10.17 9.74
N GLY A 622 -17.82 9.18 9.17
CA GLY A 622 -17.19 9.28 7.84
C GLY A 622 -18.13 8.92 6.69
N ASN A 623 -17.68 9.12 5.46
CA ASN A 623 -18.42 8.79 4.25
C ASN A 623 -18.21 7.33 3.84
N ILE A 624 -19.21 6.75 3.18
CA ILE A 624 -19.11 5.47 2.47
C ILE A 624 -19.30 5.75 0.98
N SER A 625 -18.29 5.48 0.16
CA SER A 625 -18.34 5.62 -1.30
C SER A 625 -18.08 4.27 -1.96
N LEU A 626 -19.06 3.78 -2.72
CA LEU A 626 -18.99 2.51 -3.44
C LEU A 626 -19.15 2.78 -4.94
N THR A 627 -18.14 2.51 -5.74
CA THR A 627 -18.18 2.63 -7.20
C THR A 627 -18.07 1.25 -7.84
N ALA A 628 -19.08 0.85 -8.61
CA ALA A 628 -19.14 -0.48 -9.22
C ALA A 628 -19.28 -0.39 -10.75
N LEU A 629 -18.39 -1.07 -11.49
CA LEU A 629 -18.42 -1.10 -12.95
C LEU A 629 -18.47 -2.54 -13.49
N GLN A 630 -19.61 -2.97 -14.00
CA GLN A 630 -19.66 -4.14 -14.89
C GLN A 630 -19.22 -3.66 -16.28
N ALA A 631 -17.98 -3.96 -16.67
CA ALA A 631 -17.36 -3.37 -17.87
C ALA A 631 -17.53 -4.18 -19.16
N SER A 632 -18.15 -5.37 -19.10
CA SER A 632 -18.29 -6.25 -20.27
C SER A 632 -19.68 -6.12 -20.89
N SER A 633 -19.72 -5.59 -22.12
CA SER A 633 -20.97 -5.44 -22.89
C SER A 633 -21.64 -6.75 -23.30
N THR A 634 -20.93 -7.87 -23.17
CA THR A 634 -21.46 -9.22 -23.48
C THR A 634 -21.59 -10.09 -22.23
N GLY A 635 -21.17 -9.57 -21.07
CA GLY A 635 -21.31 -10.25 -19.78
C GLY A 635 -22.72 -10.13 -19.22
N THR A 636 -23.01 -10.98 -18.24
CA THR A 636 -24.23 -10.91 -17.44
C THR A 636 -23.90 -10.65 -15.97
N GLY A 637 -24.90 -10.33 -15.16
CA GLY A 637 -24.76 -10.09 -13.72
C GLY A 637 -24.92 -8.62 -13.35
N ASP A 638 -25.04 -8.36 -12.05
CA ASP A 638 -25.27 -7.00 -11.53
C ASP A 638 -23.92 -6.28 -11.30
N ALA A 639 -23.88 -4.94 -11.40
CA ALA A 639 -22.68 -4.18 -11.07
C ALA A 639 -22.46 -4.15 -9.54
N PHE A 640 -23.46 -3.70 -8.78
CA PHE A 640 -23.44 -3.69 -7.32
C PHE A 640 -24.56 -4.56 -6.73
N VAL A 641 -24.22 -5.33 -5.70
CA VAL A 641 -25.15 -6.19 -4.96
C VAL A 641 -25.02 -6.00 -3.45
N LEU A 642 -26.14 -5.69 -2.78
CA LEU A 642 -26.31 -5.74 -1.33
C LEU A 642 -27.35 -6.81 -0.95
N THR A 643 -26.95 -7.79 -0.13
CA THR A 643 -27.80 -8.93 0.22
C THR A 643 -27.45 -9.59 1.57
N GLY A 644 -28.17 -10.63 1.97
CA GLY A 644 -27.81 -11.50 3.09
C GLY A 644 -27.91 -10.88 4.48
N GLY A 645 -28.60 -9.75 4.64
CA GLY A 645 -28.76 -9.07 5.93
C GLY A 645 -27.75 -7.94 6.13
N SER A 646 -27.20 -7.43 5.04
CA SER A 646 -26.08 -6.50 5.06
C SER A 646 -26.48 -5.08 5.45
N LYS A 647 -25.52 -4.34 5.98
CA LYS A 647 -25.73 -2.98 6.51
C LYS A 647 -24.66 -2.01 6.00
N LEU A 648 -25.09 -0.85 5.52
CA LEU A 648 -24.25 0.32 5.23
C LEU A 648 -24.69 1.46 6.16
N LEU A 649 -23.83 1.88 7.07
CA LEU A 649 -24.19 2.76 8.18
C LEU A 649 -23.23 3.95 8.29
N THR A 650 -23.78 5.12 8.53
CA THR A 650 -23.05 6.33 8.94
C THR A 650 -23.94 7.20 9.82
N ALA A 651 -23.38 8.25 10.41
CA ALA A 651 -23.98 9.13 11.39
C ALA A 651 -23.39 10.54 11.28
N GLY A 652 -24.03 11.51 11.94
CA GLY A 652 -23.57 12.90 11.88
C GLY A 652 -23.63 13.44 10.45
N ALA A 653 -22.51 13.95 9.95
CA ALA A 653 -22.42 14.52 8.59
C ALA A 653 -22.02 13.50 7.50
N GLY A 654 -21.64 12.27 7.88
CA GLY A 654 -21.19 11.26 6.92
C GLY A 654 -22.30 10.83 5.97
N SER A 655 -21.98 10.67 4.68
CA SER A 655 -22.92 10.28 3.62
C SER A 655 -22.59 8.91 3.03
N ILE A 656 -23.59 8.26 2.42
CA ILE A 656 -23.44 6.98 1.71
C ILE A 656 -23.74 7.20 0.23
N THR A 657 -22.80 6.87 -0.65
CA THR A 657 -22.98 6.93 -2.11
C THR A 657 -22.67 5.58 -2.73
N VAL A 658 -23.58 5.09 -3.58
CA VAL A 658 -23.40 3.91 -4.41
C VAL A 658 -23.60 4.33 -5.87
N ASP A 659 -22.52 4.37 -6.64
CA ASP A 659 -22.54 4.70 -8.06
C ASP A 659 -22.20 3.46 -8.89
N SER A 660 -23.17 2.99 -9.69
CA SER A 660 -23.04 1.73 -10.44
C SER A 660 -23.31 1.91 -11.94
N THR A 661 -22.46 1.29 -12.76
CA THR A 661 -22.64 1.22 -14.22
C THR A 661 -22.57 -0.23 -14.68
N ASN A 662 -23.53 -0.67 -15.49
CA ASN A 662 -23.56 -1.99 -16.11
C ASN A 662 -23.65 -1.90 -17.64
N LEU A 663 -22.57 -2.27 -18.33
CA LEU A 663 -22.53 -2.24 -19.79
C LEU A 663 -23.13 -3.48 -20.45
N GLY A 664 -23.32 -4.57 -19.70
CA GLY A 664 -23.86 -5.84 -20.18
C GLY A 664 -25.36 -6.00 -19.88
N SER A 665 -25.75 -7.21 -19.45
CA SER A 665 -27.10 -7.48 -18.96
C SER A 665 -27.16 -7.72 -17.46
N GLY A 666 -28.09 -7.05 -16.78
CA GLY A 666 -28.26 -7.11 -15.33
C GLY A 666 -28.55 -5.74 -14.74
N ASN A 667 -28.60 -5.64 -13.43
CA ASN A 667 -28.93 -4.37 -12.77
C ASN A 667 -27.66 -3.54 -12.52
N GLY A 668 -27.84 -2.23 -12.36
CA GLY A 668 -26.77 -1.34 -11.94
C GLY A 668 -26.55 -1.54 -10.44
N THR A 669 -27.51 -1.07 -9.66
CA THR A 669 -27.53 -1.23 -8.20
C THR A 669 -28.66 -2.18 -7.80
N ARG A 670 -28.35 -3.28 -7.11
CA ARG A 670 -29.34 -4.24 -6.62
C ARG A 670 -29.27 -4.44 -5.11
N ILE A 671 -30.40 -4.20 -4.43
CA ILE A 671 -30.58 -4.45 -2.99
C ILE A 671 -31.70 -5.48 -2.86
N PHE A 672 -31.38 -6.69 -2.37
CA PHE A 672 -32.37 -7.76 -2.35
C PHE A 672 -32.08 -8.87 -1.35
N SER A 673 -33.11 -9.68 -1.11
CA SER A 673 -33.11 -10.88 -0.25
C SER A 673 -32.78 -10.57 1.21
N THR A 674 -33.44 -11.26 2.16
CA THR A 674 -33.28 -11.02 3.61
C THR A 674 -33.43 -9.54 4.00
N SER A 675 -33.07 -9.14 5.22
CA SER A 675 -33.32 -7.77 5.68
C SER A 675 -32.07 -6.90 5.65
N ASN A 676 -31.91 -6.04 4.63
CA ASN A 676 -30.76 -5.15 4.48
C ASN A 676 -31.07 -3.71 4.94
N THR A 677 -30.03 -2.97 5.35
CA THR A 677 -30.16 -1.58 5.82
C THR A 677 -29.11 -0.66 5.18
N ILE A 678 -29.53 0.50 4.69
CA ILE A 678 -28.66 1.61 4.32
C ILE A 678 -29.13 2.83 5.10
N ALA A 679 -28.30 3.37 5.99
CA ALA A 679 -28.74 4.44 6.88
C ALA A 679 -27.65 5.50 7.15
N ALA A 680 -28.03 6.77 6.95
CA ALA A 680 -27.28 7.94 7.42
C ALA A 680 -28.03 8.60 8.59
N SER A 681 -27.62 8.29 9.81
CA SER A 681 -28.25 8.77 11.05
C SER A 681 -27.73 10.17 11.44
N GLY A 682 -28.14 11.19 10.69
CA GLY A 682 -27.67 12.57 10.89
C GLY A 682 -28.09 13.47 9.73
N SER A 683 -27.24 14.44 9.36
CA SER A 683 -27.45 15.36 8.24
C SER A 683 -26.87 14.86 6.93
N GLY A 684 -26.17 13.73 6.92
CA GLY A 684 -25.61 13.15 5.70
C GLY A 684 -26.65 12.49 4.80
N ASN A 685 -26.28 12.34 3.53
CA ASN A 685 -27.16 11.84 2.47
C ASN A 685 -27.01 10.34 2.26
N VAL A 686 -28.01 9.73 1.61
CA VAL A 686 -27.90 8.40 1.02
C VAL A 686 -28.23 8.52 -0.46
N THR A 687 -27.29 8.22 -1.35
CA THR A 687 -27.45 8.31 -2.80
C THR A 687 -27.17 6.97 -3.46
N LEU A 688 -28.15 6.43 -4.17
CA LEU A 688 -28.03 5.21 -4.97
C LEU A 688 -28.22 5.56 -6.44
N ARG A 689 -27.20 5.31 -7.26
CA ARG A 689 -27.26 5.51 -8.71
C ARG A 689 -27.03 4.23 -9.47
N GLY A 690 -27.66 4.11 -10.64
CA GLY A 690 -27.46 2.99 -11.54
C GLY A 690 -27.73 3.34 -12.99
N SER A 691 -26.77 3.07 -13.87
CA SER A 691 -26.92 3.21 -15.32
C SER A 691 -26.67 1.87 -16.01
N VAL A 692 -27.63 1.40 -16.81
CA VAL A 692 -27.56 0.08 -17.46
C VAL A 692 -27.99 0.09 -18.92
N VAL A 693 -27.46 -0.86 -19.70
CA VAL A 693 -27.95 -1.14 -21.06
C VAL A 693 -29.26 -1.94 -21.02
N SER A 694 -29.33 -2.96 -20.18
CA SER A 694 -30.52 -3.81 -20.00
C SER A 694 -30.62 -4.31 -18.57
N GLY A 695 -31.84 -4.37 -18.02
CA GLY A 695 -32.08 -4.61 -16.59
C GLY A 695 -32.62 -3.37 -15.89
N SER A 696 -32.59 -3.31 -14.56
CA SER A 696 -32.98 -2.08 -13.85
C SER A 696 -31.75 -1.22 -13.54
N GLY A 697 -31.86 0.11 -13.71
CA GLY A 697 -30.84 1.05 -13.22
C GLY A 697 -30.60 0.84 -11.73
N VAL A 698 -31.64 1.04 -10.93
CA VAL A 698 -31.67 0.67 -9.51
C VAL A 698 -32.83 -0.29 -9.23
N LEU A 699 -32.53 -1.41 -8.58
CA LEU A 699 -33.49 -2.40 -8.09
C LEU A 699 -33.41 -2.52 -6.56
N VAL A 700 -34.47 -2.12 -5.87
CA VAL A 700 -34.63 -2.39 -4.43
C VAL A 700 -35.80 -3.35 -4.26
N CYS A 701 -35.55 -4.58 -3.83
CA CYS A 701 -36.63 -5.56 -3.75
C CYS A 701 -36.64 -6.42 -2.48
N SER A 702 -37.85 -6.61 -1.97
CA SER A 702 -38.16 -7.51 -0.86
C SER A 702 -39.10 -8.61 -1.37
N THR A 703 -38.52 -9.72 -1.83
CA THR A 703 -39.27 -10.82 -2.45
C THR A 703 -39.32 -12.09 -1.62
N ALA A 704 -38.58 -12.16 -0.50
CA ALA A 704 -38.65 -13.27 0.43
C ALA A 704 -39.71 -12.98 1.52
N ALA A 705 -40.42 -14.01 1.98
CA ALA A 705 -41.35 -13.83 3.10
C ALA A 705 -40.60 -13.24 4.30
N THR A 706 -41.16 -12.21 4.93
CA THR A 706 -40.59 -11.47 6.06
C THR A 706 -39.28 -10.70 5.80
N SER A 707 -38.82 -10.55 4.56
CA SER A 707 -37.66 -9.68 4.25
C SER A 707 -38.01 -8.19 4.35
N ALA A 708 -37.02 -7.35 4.68
CA ALA A 708 -37.18 -5.90 4.77
C ALA A 708 -35.99 -5.16 4.14
N GLN A 709 -36.22 -4.28 3.17
CA GLN A 709 -35.20 -3.34 2.71
C GLN A 709 -35.43 -1.99 3.37
N THR A 710 -34.49 -1.49 4.17
CA THR A 710 -34.61 -0.20 4.86
C THR A 710 -33.56 0.77 4.37
N LEU A 711 -33.98 1.86 3.75
CA LEU A 711 -33.13 2.97 3.30
C LEU A 711 -33.57 4.20 4.10
N SER A 712 -32.67 4.84 4.84
CA SER A 712 -33.07 5.93 5.71
C SER A 712 -32.04 7.04 5.89
N VAL A 713 -32.55 8.26 6.07
CA VAL A 713 -31.79 9.45 6.40
C VAL A 713 -32.41 10.15 7.62
N GLY A 714 -31.62 10.94 8.32
CA GLY A 714 -32.11 11.86 9.36
C GLY A 714 -32.66 13.14 8.74
N ASP A 715 -31.77 14.13 8.60
CA ASP A 715 -32.02 15.47 8.05
C ASP A 715 -31.45 15.64 6.63
N GLY A 716 -30.70 14.66 6.11
CA GLY A 716 -30.18 14.66 4.74
C GLY A 716 -31.21 14.18 3.70
N THR A 717 -30.78 14.05 2.45
CA THR A 717 -31.63 13.57 1.34
C THR A 717 -31.36 12.10 1.04
N LEU A 718 -32.43 11.33 0.85
CA LEU A 718 -32.39 9.99 0.28
C LEU A 718 -32.66 10.07 -1.24
N THR A 719 -31.62 9.87 -2.04
CA THR A 719 -31.63 9.96 -3.50
C THR A 719 -31.53 8.57 -4.14
N ILE A 720 -32.43 8.24 -5.08
CA ILE A 720 -32.36 7.03 -5.91
C ILE A 720 -32.51 7.44 -7.38
N GLU A 721 -31.45 7.24 -8.17
CA GLU A 721 -31.41 7.63 -9.59
C GLU A 721 -31.10 6.41 -10.47
N GLY A 722 -31.96 6.12 -11.42
CA GLY A 722 -31.84 4.94 -12.28
C GLY A 722 -32.05 5.25 -13.75
N ASN A 723 -31.10 4.85 -14.58
CA ASN A 723 -31.20 4.94 -16.03
C ASN A 723 -31.05 3.56 -16.67
N SER A 724 -31.91 3.21 -17.62
CA SER A 724 -31.87 1.93 -18.33
C SER A 724 -32.20 2.07 -19.82
N GLY A 725 -31.48 1.35 -20.67
CA GLY A 725 -31.79 1.27 -22.10
C GLY A 725 -33.04 0.44 -22.42
N SER A 726 -33.26 -0.71 -21.77
CA SER A 726 -34.36 -1.62 -22.13
C SER A 726 -35.18 -2.22 -20.98
N GLY A 727 -34.71 -2.15 -19.74
CA GLY A 727 -35.52 -2.41 -18.54
C GLY A 727 -35.89 -1.12 -17.82
N ARG A 728 -36.20 -1.17 -16.53
CA ARG A 728 -36.71 -0.01 -15.76
C ARG A 728 -35.61 0.92 -15.30
N GLY A 729 -35.88 2.23 -15.22
CA GLY A 729 -34.93 3.17 -14.60
C GLY A 729 -34.75 2.83 -13.11
N VAL A 730 -35.79 3.06 -12.32
CA VAL A 730 -35.88 2.66 -10.91
C VAL A 730 -37.00 1.64 -10.72
N PHE A 731 -36.70 0.53 -10.07
CA PHE A 731 -37.66 -0.49 -9.72
C PHE A 731 -37.60 -0.83 -8.22
N ILE A 732 -38.64 -0.41 -7.49
CA ILE A 732 -38.84 -0.75 -6.09
C ILE A 732 -39.95 -1.78 -6.01
N ALA A 733 -39.65 -2.95 -5.44
CA ALA A 733 -40.58 -4.08 -5.47
C ALA A 733 -40.74 -4.75 -4.10
N SER A 734 -41.97 -5.12 -3.78
CA SER A 734 -42.28 -5.91 -2.60
C SER A 734 -43.28 -7.01 -2.94
N SER A 735 -43.09 -8.21 -2.41
CA SER A 735 -44.00 -9.36 -2.61
C SER A 735 -44.15 -10.21 -1.36
N GLY A 736 -45.10 -11.14 -1.36
CA GLY A 736 -45.47 -11.92 -0.17
C GLY A 736 -45.88 -11.00 1.01
N THR A 737 -45.09 -11.06 2.09
CA THR A 737 -45.19 -10.17 3.27
C THR A 737 -43.94 -9.30 3.43
N GLY A 738 -43.19 -9.10 2.33
CA GLY A 738 -41.98 -8.31 2.32
C GLY A 738 -42.26 -6.82 2.53
N THR A 739 -41.25 -6.10 3.00
CA THR A 739 -41.33 -4.64 3.16
C THR A 739 -40.16 -3.94 2.47
N VAL A 740 -40.43 -2.79 1.85
CA VAL A 740 -39.41 -1.82 1.45
C VAL A 740 -39.77 -0.50 2.11
N THR A 741 -38.85 0.07 2.89
CA THR A 741 -39.05 1.31 3.64
C THR A 741 -37.98 2.31 3.26
N LEU A 742 -38.41 3.45 2.74
CA LEU A 742 -37.62 4.63 2.43
C LEU A 742 -38.07 5.70 3.41
N ASN A 743 -37.22 6.06 4.37
CA ASN A 743 -37.63 6.91 5.49
C ASN A 743 -36.67 8.07 5.72
N ALA A 744 -37.21 9.28 5.73
CA ALA A 744 -36.51 10.47 6.22
C ALA A 744 -37.16 10.92 7.55
N ALA A 745 -36.56 10.50 8.67
CA ALA A 745 -37.25 10.49 9.96
C ALA A 745 -37.43 11.89 10.61
N ARG A 746 -36.70 12.91 10.15
CA ARG A 746 -36.75 14.29 10.65
C ARG A 746 -37.16 15.24 9.51
N GLY A 747 -36.31 16.20 9.15
CA GLY A 747 -36.55 17.13 8.05
C GLY A 747 -36.01 16.69 6.68
N GLY A 748 -35.48 15.48 6.54
CA GLY A 748 -34.87 15.03 5.30
C GLY A 748 -35.87 14.77 4.16
N ASP A 749 -35.37 14.82 2.93
CA ASP A 749 -36.17 14.63 1.72
C ASP A 749 -35.97 13.23 1.11
N ILE A 750 -36.94 12.80 0.30
CA ILE A 750 -36.83 11.61 -0.55
C ILE A 750 -36.94 12.05 -2.01
N PHE A 751 -35.92 11.73 -2.81
CA PHE A 751 -35.88 12.02 -4.23
C PHE A 751 -35.63 10.73 -5.03
N ILE A 752 -36.55 10.37 -5.91
CA ILE A 752 -36.44 9.21 -6.79
C ILE A 752 -36.59 9.68 -8.23
N ASP A 753 -35.63 9.36 -9.08
CA ASP A 753 -35.65 9.70 -10.50
C ASP A 753 -35.28 8.49 -11.36
N GLY A 754 -36.19 8.09 -12.23
CA GLY A 754 -36.03 6.93 -13.09
C GLY A 754 -36.28 7.29 -14.55
N SER A 755 -35.33 6.94 -15.41
CA SER A 755 -35.45 7.07 -16.86
C SER A 755 -35.23 5.72 -17.53
N SER A 756 -36.06 5.40 -18.52
CA SER A 756 -35.90 4.22 -19.36
C SER A 756 -36.23 4.53 -20.81
N ASP A 757 -35.43 4.00 -21.75
CA ASP A 757 -35.76 4.10 -23.18
C ASP A 757 -36.78 3.03 -23.63
N GLY A 758 -36.86 1.88 -22.94
CA GLY A 758 -37.62 0.70 -23.38
C GLY A 758 -38.69 0.16 -22.42
N ASP A 759 -38.78 0.65 -21.18
CA ASP A 759 -39.77 0.26 -20.16
C ASP A 759 -40.19 1.51 -19.35
N ALA A 760 -40.71 1.34 -18.14
CA ALA A 760 -41.08 2.41 -17.23
C ALA A 760 -39.85 3.13 -16.67
N GLY A 761 -39.96 4.44 -16.47
CA GLY A 761 -38.93 5.24 -15.80
C GLY A 761 -38.80 4.84 -14.34
N THR A 762 -39.86 5.05 -13.56
CA THR A 762 -39.93 4.66 -12.14
C THR A 762 -41.10 3.73 -11.90
N THR A 763 -40.88 2.66 -11.14
CA THR A 763 -41.92 1.69 -10.78
C THR A 763 -41.86 1.34 -9.29
N LEU A 764 -42.96 1.58 -8.57
CA LEU A 764 -43.23 1.02 -7.25
C LEU A 764 -44.22 -0.13 -7.41
N ASN A 765 -43.83 -1.36 -7.06
CA ASN A 765 -44.65 -2.55 -7.29
C ASN A 765 -44.74 -3.44 -6.04
N SER A 766 -45.83 -3.27 -5.30
CA SER A 766 -46.20 -4.12 -4.18
C SER A 766 -47.18 -5.17 -4.70
N THR A 767 -46.90 -6.47 -4.61
CA THR A 767 -47.70 -7.53 -5.28
C THR A 767 -48.21 -8.65 -4.36
N GLY A 768 -47.69 -8.75 -3.14
CA GLY A 768 -48.12 -9.77 -2.18
C GLY A 768 -49.23 -9.26 -1.26
N THR A 769 -50.08 -10.16 -0.75
CA THR A 769 -51.22 -9.80 0.11
C THR A 769 -50.86 -9.00 1.35
N GLY A 770 -49.65 -9.13 1.88
CA GLY A 770 -49.14 -8.34 3.01
C GLY A 770 -47.89 -7.53 2.67
N SER A 771 -47.61 -7.31 1.39
CA SER A 771 -46.41 -6.59 0.99
C SER A 771 -46.60 -5.08 1.13
N VAL A 772 -45.51 -4.39 1.51
CA VAL A 772 -45.54 -2.95 1.74
C VAL A 772 -44.35 -2.27 1.05
N ILE A 773 -44.62 -1.15 0.41
CA ILE A 773 -43.64 -0.14 0.02
C ILE A 773 -44.03 1.15 0.74
N ASN A 774 -43.18 1.62 1.66
CA ASN A 774 -43.40 2.84 2.42
C ASN A 774 -42.33 3.87 2.05
N LEU A 775 -42.77 5.04 1.59
CA LEU A 775 -41.98 6.24 1.48
C LEU A 775 -42.54 7.22 2.52
N SER A 776 -41.72 7.63 3.49
CA SER A 776 -42.19 8.49 4.57
C SER A 776 -41.20 9.59 4.96
N THR A 777 -41.70 10.79 5.17
CA THR A 777 -40.95 11.92 5.75
C THR A 777 -41.75 12.54 6.90
N ALA A 778 -41.07 13.12 7.90
CA ALA A 778 -41.79 13.84 8.97
C ALA A 778 -42.18 15.24 8.50
N SER A 779 -41.27 15.99 7.88
CA SER A 779 -41.56 17.32 7.33
C SER A 779 -40.88 17.63 6.00
N GLY A 780 -40.02 16.76 5.48
CA GLY A 780 -39.34 16.96 4.20
C GLY A 780 -40.19 16.55 3.00
N ASP A 781 -39.70 16.86 1.81
CA ASP A 781 -40.41 16.66 0.56
C ASP A 781 -40.19 15.24 0.02
N ILE A 782 -41.18 14.74 -0.73
CA ILE A 782 -41.09 13.49 -1.46
C ILE A 782 -41.28 13.77 -2.95
N THR A 783 -40.25 13.56 -3.75
CA THR A 783 -40.30 13.73 -5.21
C THR A 783 -40.04 12.40 -5.92
N LEU A 784 -40.98 11.99 -6.78
CA LEU A 784 -40.85 10.82 -7.65
C LEU A 784 -41.00 11.25 -9.10
N ASN A 785 -39.92 11.08 -9.87
CA ASN A 785 -39.87 11.34 -11.29
C ASN A 785 -39.75 10.02 -12.06
N GLY A 786 -40.46 9.92 -13.17
CA GLY A 786 -40.42 8.77 -14.05
C GLY A 786 -40.52 9.17 -15.52
N ARG A 787 -39.51 8.86 -16.32
CA ARG A 787 -39.49 9.07 -17.76
C ARG A 787 -39.40 7.75 -18.53
N ALA A 788 -40.40 7.47 -19.35
CA ALA A 788 -40.40 6.38 -20.32
C ALA A 788 -40.19 6.94 -21.74
N GLY A 789 -39.24 6.36 -22.47
CA GLY A 789 -38.82 6.76 -23.80
C GLY A 789 -39.85 6.45 -24.89
N PRO A 790 -39.60 6.92 -26.12
CA PRO A 790 -40.56 6.82 -27.22
C PRO A 790 -40.83 5.37 -27.68
N ALA A 791 -39.92 4.43 -27.39
CA ALA A 791 -40.09 3.03 -27.71
C ALA A 791 -40.88 2.24 -26.64
N SER A 792 -41.14 2.85 -25.48
CA SER A 792 -41.83 2.21 -24.35
C SER A 792 -43.36 2.34 -24.46
N SER A 793 -44.07 1.27 -24.11
CA SER A 793 -45.53 1.30 -23.87
C SER A 793 -45.89 1.38 -22.38
N ALA A 794 -44.90 1.41 -21.50
CA ALA A 794 -45.08 1.49 -20.06
C ALA A 794 -45.33 2.92 -19.60
N ALA A 795 -45.82 3.07 -18.36
CA ALA A 795 -46.00 4.39 -17.78
C ALA A 795 -44.65 5.06 -17.44
N GLY A 796 -44.60 6.39 -17.49
CA GLY A 796 -43.44 7.14 -17.01
C GLY A 796 -43.16 6.84 -15.54
N LEU A 797 -44.20 7.03 -14.71
CA LEU A 797 -44.25 6.65 -13.30
C LEU A 797 -45.36 5.63 -13.07
N SER A 798 -45.03 4.45 -12.55
CA SER A 798 -45.99 3.39 -12.21
C SER A 798 -46.02 3.13 -10.70
N ILE A 799 -47.21 3.19 -10.10
CA ILE A 799 -47.49 2.88 -8.70
C ILE A 799 -48.51 1.73 -8.69
N ARG A 800 -48.07 0.55 -8.28
CA ARG A 800 -48.86 -0.68 -8.35
C ARG A 800 -48.95 -1.38 -7.01
N SER A 801 -50.18 -1.76 -6.61
CA SER A 801 -50.45 -2.52 -5.39
C SER A 801 -51.24 -3.81 -5.62
N GLY A 802 -50.86 -4.88 -4.95
CA GLY A 802 -51.58 -6.15 -4.94
C GLY A 802 -51.87 -6.67 -3.54
N ALA A 803 -51.50 -5.87 -2.53
CA ALA A 803 -51.64 -6.21 -1.13
C ALA A 803 -53.06 -5.98 -0.63
N SER A 804 -53.54 -6.83 0.26
CA SER A 804 -54.89 -6.74 0.84
C SER A 804 -54.85 -5.98 2.16
N GLY A 805 -55.38 -4.76 2.15
CA GLY A 805 -55.65 -3.95 3.35
C GLY A 805 -54.98 -2.58 3.36
N PRO A 806 -55.58 -1.58 4.01
CA PRO A 806 -55.20 -0.16 3.89
C PRO A 806 -53.81 0.18 4.47
N GLY A 807 -53.27 -0.66 5.36
CA GLY A 807 -51.89 -0.52 5.85
C GLY A 807 -50.84 -1.19 4.96
N ASN A 808 -51.26 -1.92 3.93
CA ASN A 808 -50.40 -2.60 2.98
C ASN A 808 -50.44 -1.90 1.61
N GLY A 809 -49.63 -2.36 0.65
CA GLY A 809 -49.62 -1.80 -0.70
C GLY A 809 -48.49 -0.79 -0.90
N VAL A 810 -48.80 0.38 -1.45
CA VAL A 810 -47.84 1.48 -1.62
C VAL A 810 -48.32 2.70 -0.83
N ASN A 811 -47.48 3.19 0.08
CA ASN A 811 -47.75 4.36 0.90
C ASN A 811 -46.67 5.43 0.66
N ILE A 812 -47.09 6.62 0.27
CA ILE A 812 -46.24 7.80 0.07
C ILE A 812 -46.76 8.89 1.00
N LEU A 813 -46.05 9.14 2.09
CA LEU A 813 -46.57 9.88 3.24
C LEU A 813 -45.61 11.00 3.66
N SER A 814 -46.07 12.24 3.69
CA SER A 814 -45.33 13.34 4.33
C SER A 814 -46.14 13.93 5.48
N GLY A 815 -45.50 14.21 6.61
CA GLY A 815 -46.20 14.81 7.75
C GLY A 815 -46.58 16.29 7.50
N SER A 816 -45.73 17.03 6.79
CA SER A 816 -45.97 18.44 6.44
C SER A 816 -45.29 18.93 5.16
N GLY A 817 -44.48 18.10 4.50
CA GLY A 817 -43.76 18.45 3.28
C GLY A 817 -44.58 18.18 2.02
N ASP A 818 -44.08 18.65 0.89
CA ASP A 818 -44.73 18.50 -0.40
C ASP A 818 -44.46 17.10 -0.98
N ILE A 819 -45.44 16.56 -1.71
CA ILE A 819 -45.29 15.35 -2.51
C ILE A 819 -45.45 15.72 -3.99
N SER A 820 -44.39 15.54 -4.77
CA SER A 820 -44.38 15.75 -6.22
C SER A 820 -44.24 14.42 -6.95
N LEU A 821 -45.23 14.08 -7.78
CA LEU A 821 -45.21 12.92 -8.64
C LEU A 821 -45.16 13.41 -10.10
N GLN A 822 -44.08 13.14 -10.81
CA GLN A 822 -43.91 13.50 -12.22
C GLN A 822 -43.73 12.25 -13.07
N GLY A 823 -44.59 12.10 -14.08
CA GLY A 823 -44.55 10.97 -14.99
C GLY A 823 -44.62 11.44 -16.44
N THR A 824 -43.58 11.14 -17.22
CA THR A 824 -43.51 11.43 -18.66
C THR A 824 -43.39 10.12 -19.45
N ALA A 825 -44.40 9.77 -20.25
CA ALA A 825 -44.32 8.68 -21.22
C ALA A 825 -44.33 9.24 -22.64
N GLN A 826 -43.19 9.14 -23.33
CA GLN A 826 -43.02 9.63 -24.71
C GLN A 826 -43.60 8.65 -25.74
N GLY A 827 -43.75 7.37 -25.38
CA GLY A 827 -44.43 6.35 -26.19
C GLY A 827 -45.93 6.27 -25.87
N SER A 828 -46.53 5.07 -26.00
CA SER A 828 -47.98 4.88 -25.87
C SER A 828 -48.50 4.70 -24.44
N GLY A 829 -47.62 4.68 -23.45
CA GLY A 829 -47.99 4.50 -22.04
C GLY A 829 -48.58 5.75 -21.38
N ALA A 830 -49.03 5.60 -20.14
CA ALA A 830 -49.53 6.72 -19.35
C ALA A 830 -48.40 7.57 -18.76
N GLY A 831 -48.62 8.86 -18.52
CA GLY A 831 -47.66 9.68 -17.77
C GLY A 831 -47.43 9.10 -16.37
N ILE A 832 -48.50 9.10 -15.57
CA ILE A 832 -48.56 8.47 -14.25
C ILE A 832 -49.63 7.38 -14.27
N ALA A 833 -49.34 6.20 -13.74
CA ALA A 833 -50.29 5.10 -13.61
C ALA A 833 -50.36 4.56 -12.18
N PHE A 834 -51.53 4.67 -11.58
CA PHE A 834 -51.91 3.91 -10.39
C PHE A 834 -52.61 2.64 -10.83
N SER A 835 -52.20 1.49 -10.31
CA SER A 835 -52.84 0.23 -10.64
C SER A 835 -52.91 -0.72 -9.46
N ALA A 836 -53.79 -1.72 -9.56
CA ALA A 836 -53.80 -2.84 -8.64
C ALA A 836 -54.00 -4.20 -9.30
N THR A 837 -53.63 -5.28 -8.60
CA THR A 837 -53.92 -6.65 -9.09
C THR A 837 -55.36 -7.09 -8.84
N ASN A 838 -56.08 -6.39 -7.96
CA ASN A 838 -57.47 -6.64 -7.60
C ASN A 838 -58.01 -5.46 -6.77
N ALA A 839 -59.32 -5.44 -6.51
CA ALA A 839 -60.00 -4.43 -5.71
C ALA A 839 -59.53 -4.29 -4.24
N LYS A 840 -58.63 -5.16 -3.76
CA LYS A 840 -58.07 -5.07 -2.40
C LYS A 840 -56.71 -4.39 -2.34
N GLY A 841 -56.11 -4.02 -3.48
CA GLY A 841 -54.89 -3.21 -3.53
C GLY A 841 -55.11 -1.81 -2.96
N TYR A 842 -54.11 -1.24 -2.30
CA TYR A 842 -54.14 0.13 -1.77
C TYR A 842 -52.91 0.92 -2.24
N ASN A 843 -53.15 2.08 -2.82
CA ASN A 843 -52.15 3.09 -3.14
C ASN A 843 -52.53 4.38 -2.41
N ASN A 844 -51.74 4.78 -1.42
CA ASN A 844 -52.00 5.95 -0.58
C ASN A 844 -50.92 7.00 -0.82
N VAL A 845 -51.33 8.23 -1.16
CA VAL A 845 -50.45 9.41 -1.28
C VAL A 845 -51.03 10.50 -0.41
N MET A 846 -50.38 10.81 0.70
CA MET A 846 -50.96 11.69 1.71
C MET A 846 -49.94 12.67 2.28
N THR A 847 -50.37 13.92 2.46
CA THR A 847 -49.59 14.93 3.20
C THR A 847 -50.45 15.64 4.24
N GLY A 848 -49.84 16.02 5.37
CA GLY A 848 -50.47 16.71 6.49
C GLY A 848 -50.12 18.20 6.57
N ALA A 849 -50.76 18.91 7.52
CA ALA A 849 -50.33 20.21 8.05
C ALA A 849 -49.90 21.29 7.02
N GLY A 850 -50.60 21.39 5.89
CA GLY A 850 -50.37 22.41 4.86
C GLY A 850 -49.44 21.99 3.71
N GLY A 851 -48.91 20.77 3.71
CA GLY A 851 -48.16 20.23 2.56
C GLY A 851 -49.04 20.03 1.33
N ASN A 852 -48.45 20.10 0.14
CA ASN A 852 -49.13 19.98 -1.14
C ASN A 852 -48.86 18.62 -1.79
N ILE A 853 -49.78 18.17 -2.64
CA ILE A 853 -49.55 17.04 -3.55
C ILE A 853 -49.66 17.57 -4.97
N THR A 854 -48.61 17.42 -5.78
CA THR A 854 -48.63 17.78 -7.21
C THR A 854 -48.40 16.55 -8.07
N LEU A 855 -49.32 16.29 -9.01
CA LEU A 855 -49.20 15.26 -10.03
C LEU A 855 -49.01 15.91 -11.39
N ASN A 856 -47.82 15.75 -11.97
CA ASN A 856 -47.47 16.21 -13.31
C ASN A 856 -47.44 15.02 -14.27
N GLY A 857 -48.56 14.75 -14.94
CA GLY A 857 -48.71 13.63 -15.86
C GLY A 857 -48.61 14.08 -17.32
N SER A 858 -47.67 13.50 -18.07
CA SER A 858 -47.54 13.69 -19.52
C SER A 858 -47.39 12.34 -20.22
N GLY A 859 -48.37 11.90 -21.01
CA GLY A 859 -48.29 10.57 -21.66
C GLY A 859 -48.88 10.53 -23.06
N GLY A 860 -48.27 9.78 -23.98
CA GLY A 860 -48.84 9.52 -25.31
C GLY A 860 -50.10 8.63 -25.26
N GLY A 861 -50.24 7.83 -24.20
CA GLY A 861 -51.51 7.22 -23.77
C GLY A 861 -52.32 8.19 -22.92
N ALA A 862 -52.61 7.84 -21.67
CA ALA A 862 -53.26 8.76 -20.72
C ALA A 862 -52.25 9.68 -20.02
N ALA A 863 -52.66 10.88 -19.57
CA ALA A 863 -51.78 11.67 -18.69
C ALA A 863 -51.70 11.06 -17.28
N LEU A 864 -52.85 10.64 -16.74
CA LEU A 864 -53.01 9.94 -15.48
C LEU A 864 -53.96 8.75 -15.66
N SER A 865 -53.59 7.57 -15.17
CA SER A 865 -54.43 6.37 -15.25
C SER A 865 -54.61 5.74 -13.87
N PHE A 866 -55.82 5.28 -13.58
CA PHE A 866 -56.17 4.43 -12.46
C PHE A 866 -56.76 3.13 -13.02
N ASP A 867 -56.26 1.99 -12.56
CA ASP A 867 -56.67 0.67 -13.04
C ASP A 867 -56.72 -0.32 -11.88
N HIS A 868 -57.93 -0.63 -11.42
CA HIS A 868 -58.25 -1.41 -10.23
C HIS A 868 -57.77 -0.80 -8.89
N GLY A 869 -58.27 -1.38 -7.79
CA GLY A 869 -57.77 -1.15 -6.43
C GLY A 869 -58.37 0.09 -5.76
N ASN A 870 -57.80 0.45 -4.61
CA ASN A 870 -58.20 1.61 -3.82
C ASN A 870 -57.07 2.65 -3.88
N ASN A 871 -57.34 3.81 -4.43
CA ASN A 871 -56.35 4.88 -4.59
C ASN A 871 -56.81 6.10 -3.77
N LEU A 872 -56.01 6.49 -2.77
CA LEU A 872 -56.29 7.64 -1.92
C LEU A 872 -55.21 8.69 -2.11
N LEU A 873 -55.60 9.86 -2.62
CA LEU A 873 -54.74 11.04 -2.69
C LEU A 873 -55.36 12.11 -1.77
N GLN A 874 -54.65 12.47 -0.71
CA GLN A 874 -55.20 13.30 0.36
C GLN A 874 -54.24 14.39 0.83
N VAL A 875 -54.74 15.62 0.90
CA VAL A 875 -54.06 16.74 1.57
C VAL A 875 -54.84 17.18 2.81
N ALA A 876 -54.14 17.63 3.85
CA ALA A 876 -54.74 18.37 4.96
C ALA A 876 -54.23 19.82 4.95
N ASP A 877 -55.16 20.78 4.82
CA ASP A 877 -54.88 22.22 4.74
C ASP A 877 -54.05 22.71 3.54
N GLY A 878 -53.60 21.81 2.65
CA GLY A 878 -52.80 22.13 1.45
C GLY A 878 -53.54 21.95 0.12
N LEU A 879 -52.79 21.99 -0.99
CA LEU A 879 -53.30 21.86 -2.35
C LEU A 879 -52.99 20.48 -2.94
N LEU A 880 -54.02 19.76 -3.40
CA LEU A 880 -53.87 18.61 -4.30
C LEU A 880 -54.05 19.10 -5.75
N ARG A 881 -52.96 19.18 -6.51
CA ARG A 881 -52.93 19.70 -7.88
C ARG A 881 -52.60 18.60 -8.89
N LEU A 882 -53.41 18.48 -9.94
CA LEU A 882 -53.19 17.60 -11.07
C LEU A 882 -52.94 18.46 -12.32
N ASP A 883 -51.73 18.44 -12.84
CA ASP A 883 -51.34 19.06 -14.10
C ASP A 883 -51.15 17.98 -15.16
N LEU A 884 -52.10 17.91 -16.10
CA LEU A 884 -52.22 16.80 -17.02
C LEU A 884 -52.11 17.26 -18.47
N GLU A 885 -51.15 16.70 -19.18
CA GLU A 885 -50.91 16.98 -20.59
C GLU A 885 -50.88 15.67 -21.38
N THR A 886 -51.63 15.58 -22.48
CA THR A 886 -51.56 14.40 -23.35
C THR A 886 -52.00 14.73 -24.76
N PRO A 887 -51.26 14.26 -25.79
CA PRO A 887 -51.69 14.40 -27.18
C PRO A 887 -52.88 13.51 -27.54
N SER A 888 -53.21 12.49 -26.74
CA SER A 888 -54.34 11.57 -27.04
C SER A 888 -55.70 12.14 -26.65
N GLY A 889 -55.73 13.19 -25.83
CA GLY A 889 -56.94 13.72 -25.19
C GLY A 889 -57.43 12.93 -23.97
N ASN A 890 -56.82 11.77 -23.64
CA ASN A 890 -57.19 10.94 -22.50
C ASN A 890 -56.50 11.43 -21.22
N TYR A 891 -56.93 12.57 -20.66
CA TYR A 891 -56.25 13.16 -19.49
C TYR A 891 -56.29 12.26 -18.25
N ILE A 892 -57.47 11.69 -17.93
CA ILE A 892 -57.62 10.76 -16.82
C ILE A 892 -58.41 9.54 -17.31
N THR A 893 -57.89 8.33 -17.06
CA THR A 893 -58.58 7.05 -17.31
C THR A 893 -58.77 6.28 -16.01
N HIS A 894 -59.90 5.57 -15.89
CA HIS A 894 -60.30 4.78 -14.73
C HIS A 894 -60.88 3.44 -15.21
N THR A 895 -60.66 2.34 -14.48
CA THR A 895 -61.17 1.00 -14.81
C THR A 895 -61.21 0.16 -13.53
N ASP A 896 -62.42 -0.20 -13.08
CA ASP A 896 -62.66 -1.09 -11.92
C ASP A 896 -61.93 -0.67 -10.61
N ASP A 897 -61.67 0.64 -10.45
CA ASP A 897 -60.99 1.24 -9.29
C ASP A 897 -61.94 2.00 -8.35
N VAL A 898 -61.49 2.18 -7.11
CA VAL A 898 -62.07 3.07 -6.10
C VAL A 898 -61.04 4.17 -5.84
N THR A 899 -61.22 5.32 -6.49
CA THR A 899 -60.29 6.45 -6.37
C THR A 899 -60.92 7.61 -5.61
N THR A 900 -60.22 8.09 -4.59
CA THR A 900 -60.61 9.24 -3.77
C THR A 900 -59.54 10.32 -3.86
N LEU A 901 -59.93 11.50 -4.33
CA LEU A 901 -59.11 12.71 -4.34
C LEU A 901 -59.71 13.68 -3.32
N THR A 902 -59.03 13.94 -2.22
CA THR A 902 -59.64 14.69 -1.11
C THR A 902 -58.72 15.74 -0.50
N ALA A 903 -59.34 16.81 -0.04
CA ALA A 903 -58.70 17.85 0.75
C ALA A 903 -59.51 18.09 2.03
N ASN A 904 -58.85 17.94 3.18
CA ASN A 904 -59.44 18.19 4.49
C ASN A 904 -59.05 19.59 5.01
N GLY A 905 -59.86 20.14 5.91
CA GLY A 905 -59.58 21.43 6.54
C GLY A 905 -59.75 22.58 5.55
N ASN A 906 -58.73 23.42 5.40
CA ASN A 906 -58.71 24.56 4.47
C ASN A 906 -58.12 24.22 3.08
N GLY A 907 -57.84 22.95 2.81
CA GLY A 907 -57.21 22.52 1.55
C GLY A 907 -58.13 22.60 0.32
N ALA A 908 -57.56 22.37 -0.86
CA ALA A 908 -58.29 22.33 -2.13
C ALA A 908 -57.77 21.26 -3.09
N VAL A 909 -58.63 20.84 -4.02
CA VAL A 909 -58.27 19.96 -5.15
C VAL A 909 -58.39 20.76 -6.46
N LEU A 910 -57.34 20.75 -7.29
CA LEU A 910 -57.27 21.45 -8.58
C LEU A 910 -56.88 20.49 -9.71
N ILE A 911 -57.61 20.54 -10.82
CA ILE A 911 -57.31 19.72 -12.00
C ILE A 911 -57.16 20.62 -13.24
N SER A 912 -55.98 20.58 -13.83
CA SER A 912 -55.61 21.24 -15.09
C SER A 912 -55.44 20.19 -16.19
N ARG A 913 -56.15 20.37 -17.32
CA ARG A 913 -56.13 19.46 -18.48
C ARG A 913 -55.75 20.25 -19.72
N GLY A 914 -54.58 19.97 -20.28
CA GLY A 914 -54.08 20.68 -21.48
C GLY A 914 -53.87 22.17 -21.24
N GLY A 915 -53.44 22.55 -20.04
CA GLY A 915 -53.27 23.94 -19.61
C GLY A 915 -54.56 24.68 -19.24
N LEU A 916 -55.73 24.03 -19.36
CA LEU A 916 -57.01 24.58 -18.95
C LEU A 916 -57.38 24.11 -17.54
N ILE A 917 -57.60 25.06 -16.63
CA ILE A 917 -58.07 24.79 -15.27
C ILE A 917 -59.58 24.54 -15.31
N HIS A 918 -60.02 23.35 -14.91
CA HIS A 918 -61.45 23.03 -14.83
C HIS A 918 -62.00 23.33 -13.43
N ASN A 919 -62.81 24.39 -13.32
CA ASN A 919 -63.50 24.81 -12.07
C ASN A 919 -64.80 24.01 -11.79
N GLY A 920 -64.97 22.83 -12.38
CA GLY A 920 -66.24 22.09 -12.39
C GLY A 920 -66.62 21.40 -11.07
N LEU A 921 -65.88 21.61 -9.97
CA LEU A 921 -65.88 20.71 -8.82
C LEU A 921 -65.99 21.39 -7.44
N LEU A 922 -66.30 22.70 -7.39
CA LEU A 922 -66.58 23.39 -6.13
C LEU A 922 -68.09 23.56 -5.95
N GLU A 923 -68.71 22.74 -5.09
CA GLU A 923 -70.08 22.98 -4.64
C GLU A 923 -70.22 24.40 -4.06
N THR A 924 -71.40 24.99 -4.21
CA THR A 924 -71.75 26.35 -3.76
C THR A 924 -71.63 26.57 -2.26
N ALA A 925 -71.34 25.54 -1.46
CA ALA A 925 -71.16 25.63 -0.01
C ALA A 925 -69.76 26.12 0.43
N SER A 926 -68.76 26.18 -0.45
CA SER A 926 -67.36 26.52 -0.11
C SER A 926 -66.96 27.98 -0.37
N GLU A 927 -67.87 28.93 -0.13
CA GLU A 927 -67.64 30.38 -0.31
C GLU A 927 -66.29 30.90 0.25
N PRO A 928 -65.76 30.44 1.41
CA PRO A 928 -64.45 30.88 1.89
C PRO A 928 -63.26 30.44 1.01
N THR A 929 -63.27 29.22 0.46
CA THR A 929 -62.19 28.69 -0.40
C THR A 929 -62.24 29.31 -1.80
N ARG A 930 -63.45 29.55 -2.30
CA ARG A 930 -63.68 30.35 -3.51
C ARG A 930 -63.21 31.78 -3.34
N GLN A 931 -63.49 32.42 -2.19
CA GLN A 931 -63.01 33.77 -1.87
C GLN A 931 -61.50 33.83 -1.67
N TYR A 932 -60.88 32.81 -1.09
CA TYR A 932 -59.42 32.72 -0.97
C TYR A 932 -58.73 32.62 -2.35
N GLN A 933 -59.25 31.79 -3.26
CA GLN A 933 -58.74 31.70 -4.63
C GLN A 933 -59.07 32.97 -5.47
N GLN A 934 -60.21 33.62 -5.23
CA GLN A 934 -60.56 34.90 -5.87
C GLN A 934 -59.74 36.09 -5.33
N ALA A 935 -59.29 36.05 -4.07
CA ALA A 935 -58.46 37.07 -3.45
C ALA A 935 -56.97 36.98 -3.86
N GLN A 936 -56.53 35.81 -4.35
CA GLN A 936 -55.15 35.56 -4.82
C GLN A 936 -54.81 36.20 -6.18
N ALA A 937 -55.75 36.91 -6.81
CA ALA A 937 -55.52 37.47 -8.14
C ALA A 937 -55.61 39.01 -8.13
N VAL A 938 -54.47 39.70 -8.17
CA VAL A 938 -54.31 41.12 -8.61
C VAL A 938 -52.83 41.32 -8.98
N GLY A 939 -52.56 42.00 -10.08
CA GLY A 939 -51.19 42.21 -10.59
C GLY A 939 -50.93 41.64 -11.99
N GLY A 940 -51.94 41.06 -12.64
CA GLY A 940 -51.88 40.86 -14.10
C GLY A 940 -52.15 39.44 -14.63
N ALA A 941 -53.09 38.64 -14.11
CA ALA A 941 -54.53 38.84 -14.38
C ALA A 941 -55.01 38.21 -15.70
N TRP A 942 -56.28 37.86 -15.98
CA TRP A 942 -57.59 37.67 -15.32
C TRP A 942 -58.61 37.44 -16.50
N SER A 943 -59.92 37.61 -16.27
CA SER A 943 -60.85 38.36 -17.15
C SER A 943 -61.70 37.69 -18.24
N GLN A 944 -62.11 36.43 -18.05
CA GLN A 944 -63.27 35.83 -18.75
C GLN A 944 -63.12 35.65 -20.30
N PRO A 945 -63.94 34.83 -20.99
CA PRO A 945 -65.37 34.65 -20.76
C PRO A 945 -65.74 33.26 -20.26
N LEU A 946 -66.67 33.26 -19.30
CA LEU A 946 -67.76 32.29 -19.35
C LEU A 946 -68.63 32.75 -20.53
N ALA A 947 -68.59 32.08 -21.69
CA ALA A 947 -69.60 31.14 -22.24
C ALA A 947 -69.76 31.45 -23.77
N PRO A 948 -70.59 30.75 -24.58
CA PRO A 948 -71.33 29.50 -24.42
C PRO A 948 -71.13 28.53 -25.61
N ASP A 949 -70.52 27.37 -25.40
CA ASP A 949 -71.00 26.15 -26.07
C ASP A 949 -70.48 24.95 -25.27
N TYR A 950 -71.16 24.78 -24.13
CA TYR A 950 -71.21 23.54 -23.41
C TYR A 950 -71.83 22.48 -24.30
N HIS A 951 -71.09 21.42 -24.61
CA HIS A 951 -71.72 20.11 -24.67
C HIS A 951 -70.88 19.09 -23.91
N LEU A 952 -71.47 18.68 -22.78
CA LEU A 952 -71.34 17.35 -22.23
C LEU A 952 -71.50 16.31 -23.34
N THR A 953 -70.65 15.28 -23.29
CA THR A 953 -71.05 13.94 -23.73
C THR A 953 -71.08 13.05 -22.50
N ALA A 954 -72.14 12.23 -22.39
CA ALA A 954 -72.61 11.58 -21.17
C ALA A 954 -71.53 10.77 -20.42
N MET A 955 -71.43 10.96 -19.10
CA MET A 955 -71.13 9.85 -18.21
C MET A 955 -72.31 8.88 -18.32
N GLY A 956 -72.09 7.75 -18.99
CA GLY A 956 -73.07 6.68 -19.12
C GLY A 956 -73.17 5.88 -17.83
N SER A 957 -74.40 5.80 -17.30
CA SER A 957 -74.92 4.87 -16.29
C SER A 957 -73.98 4.39 -15.15
N ALA A 958 -74.03 5.10 -14.02
CA ALA A 958 -74.18 4.57 -12.65
C ALA A 958 -73.26 3.43 -12.15
N ALA A 959 -72.02 3.29 -12.66
CA ALA A 959 -71.02 2.40 -12.08
C ALA A 959 -69.65 3.04 -11.82
N ASP A 960 -69.45 4.32 -12.15
CA ASP A 960 -68.13 4.98 -12.14
C ASP A 960 -68.11 6.19 -11.19
N ASP A 961 -67.60 6.03 -9.96
CA ASP A 961 -67.46 7.13 -8.99
C ASP A 961 -65.96 7.39 -8.67
N VAL A 962 -65.37 8.42 -9.30
CA VAL A 962 -64.22 9.13 -8.72
C VAL A 962 -64.78 10.11 -7.71
N ASN A 963 -64.67 9.76 -6.42
CA ASN A 963 -65.19 10.61 -5.36
C ASN A 963 -64.19 11.74 -5.05
N ILE A 964 -64.71 12.97 -5.09
CA ILE A 964 -63.98 14.17 -4.70
C ILE A 964 -64.64 14.73 -3.46
N ASP A 965 -64.01 14.50 -2.30
CA ASP A 965 -64.54 14.93 -1.01
C ASP A 965 -63.74 16.14 -0.50
N VAL A 966 -64.44 17.27 -0.27
CA VAL A 966 -63.90 18.47 0.39
C VAL A 966 -64.61 18.61 1.74
N VAL A 967 -63.95 18.18 2.81
CA VAL A 967 -64.55 18.15 4.15
C VAL A 967 -64.05 19.32 4.98
N GLN A 968 -64.88 20.37 5.07
CA GLN A 968 -64.66 21.50 5.95
C GLN A 968 -65.20 21.16 7.35
N THR A 969 -64.30 20.97 8.31
CA THR A 969 -64.70 20.89 9.73
C THR A 969 -64.80 22.32 10.27
N ARG A 970 -65.98 22.68 10.80
CA ARG A 970 -66.28 24.01 11.35
C ARG A 970 -65.56 24.30 12.65
#